data_AF-D9S8D8-F1
#
_entry.id   AF-D9S8D8-F1
#
_cell.length_a   1.000
_cell.length_b   1.000
_cell.length_c   1.000
_cell.angle_alpha   90.00
_cell.angle_beta   90.00
_cell.angle_gamma   90.00
#
_symmetry.space_group_name_H-M   'P 1'
#
loop_
_entity.id
_entity.type
_entity.pdbx_description
1 polymer ?
#
loop_
_entity_poly.entity_id
_entity_poly.type
_entity_poly.pdbx_seq_one_letter_code
_entity_poly.pdbx_strand_id
1 'polypeptide(L)'
;MKIFGMKDTLILSVAALSIIFLESCSDDSPTQTEMGSSLVCSLRDNCPGADLKDDFALVRSSGKTIVVGTNNKTAKVNERPEMDVKFDYDYQLGLHEVTCGEFKDLMNGKNGLSLECSQSVVPVVNVTYYDAVLFANAKSVKFKLDTAYSYSSAEFDKNGHCVLLEGFKFNPNVDAYRLPTEAEWIFAASLSANVEKSWNADNSDFKAHEVCKKKDENGFCDLYGNVTEWVNDWLGNFRDTTITNFVGATNGGSLGERVIKGGSFRSEPSAINVYARGDVYTVTGTSSSEYLGFRLAYGKISNPVWLDASGEVVASNMSIVTSSKKISSIFGVSRSRLAFRNDVTGNLAYVDFAKISPTIVEIKDSLGVYHPDISPDGKRVTFCTGQEGISGNSAVYVRNLDAEGTGLVKLDVKSAAIPRWRVLENGDTVIVYVTDAGNNKDESVFKAASTWQVKFANGKFGEPSKLFDGAYHGGISDDEKLTVSGARLLRARIAAKESTVKSKAEDEVWYGGEQACNASLNKTTKKTLFLDFAGETGTKFVGSKYRTHERMLIADDGGKLVSSVAAPSGYTFDHSEWVQNDETMAVATLTNADGAHQKIALVNTKDGSILNLVEGEELWHPSFWTPSDKTPVASDWDADSVGHYVSAANQTNYLLSHKMPMFWKLKDTVEVVGLGNSHLWAGFAAPEMSKPAMNMGVVPCDMHCMHYLFKNYVLNHCPKVKYVVLSLDIDLWYNIDPRTDINAGMGGALGFAYDQSHEFYPEGVDDKFVEMVMDNASDDIGEILDAHGWHAATENLGWTDENGVSVMNGDSTWSDCLFNKNLANCLVDMDQNTCLSTYTMDVCVPDTNLNMCLAKSELNQCLAIFSGDVDKLRELVRLAKENDITVIGVMFPISPYYKKTGTYGRHGMRRSHAKALIDEIEAMTESKSNFVIMNENNFGDHDYSTSLANDADHLNKDGAKKITARIDELIKSLDGKSK
;
A
#
# COMPACT_ATOMS: atom_id res chain seq x y z
N MET A 1 74.43 -10.26 -50.59
CA MET A 1 75.03 -8.99 -51.05
C MET A 1 74.06 -7.87 -50.67
N LYS A 2 74.50 -6.98 -49.75
CA LYS A 2 73.99 -5.64 -49.38
C LYS A 2 72.46 -5.44 -49.24
N ILE A 3 71.91 -5.30 -48.03
CA ILE A 3 71.84 -4.12 -47.12
C ILE A 3 70.87 -3.02 -47.61
N PHE A 4 69.91 -2.71 -46.72
CA PHE A 4 69.25 -1.43 -46.37
C PHE A 4 67.73 -1.68 -46.21
N GLY A 5 67.05 -1.32 -45.12
CA GLY A 5 67.42 -0.61 -43.90
C GLY A 5 66.13 -0.41 -43.10
N MET A 6 66.22 -0.74 -41.81
CA MET A 6 65.20 -0.70 -40.76
C MET A 6 64.30 0.55 -40.76
N LYS A 7 63.00 0.36 -40.49
CA LYS A 7 62.40 0.56 -39.17
C LYS A 7 60.91 0.19 -39.21
N ASP A 8 60.51 -0.63 -38.24
CA ASP A 8 59.20 -0.69 -37.57
C ASP A 8 58.93 -2.14 -37.15
N THR A 9 59.02 -2.38 -35.85
CA THR A 9 58.85 -3.69 -35.23
C THR A 9 58.02 -3.49 -33.98
N LEU A 10 56.79 -4.01 -34.02
CA LEU A 10 55.99 -4.69 -32.97
C LEU A 10 54.53 -4.62 -33.47
N ILE A 11 53.72 -5.68 -33.68
CA ILE A 11 53.56 -6.98 -33.02
C ILE A 11 52.84 -7.94 -34.00
N LEU A 12 53.34 -9.18 -34.11
CA LEU A 12 52.68 -10.41 -34.63
C LEU A 12 51.49 -10.77 -33.71
N SER A 13 50.34 -11.30 -34.11
CA SER A 13 50.08 -12.39 -35.07
C SER A 13 48.57 -12.70 -35.09
N VAL A 14 47.95 -12.70 -36.27
CA VAL A 14 46.71 -13.43 -36.59
C VAL A 14 46.88 -13.95 -38.01
N ALA A 15 47.00 -15.26 -38.21
CA ALA A 15 46.72 -15.94 -39.48
C ALA A 15 47.11 -17.43 -39.40
N ALA A 16 46.18 -18.25 -38.93
CA ALA A 16 46.10 -19.64 -39.35
C ALA A 16 44.69 -20.13 -39.04
N LEU A 17 43.80 -19.98 -40.03
CA LEU A 17 42.73 -20.92 -40.42
C LEU A 17 41.74 -20.15 -41.30
N SER A 18 42.07 -20.08 -42.59
CA SER A 18 41.17 -19.63 -43.64
C SER A 18 41.45 -20.56 -44.80
N ILE A 19 40.56 -21.53 -45.02
CA ILE A 19 40.31 -22.38 -46.20
C ILE A 19 39.64 -23.65 -45.64
N ILE A 20 38.35 -23.57 -45.33
CA ILE A 20 37.26 -24.55 -45.62
C ILE A 20 35.95 -23.79 -45.33
N PHE A 21 35.47 -22.97 -46.26
CA PHE A 21 34.11 -22.43 -46.24
C PHE A 21 33.71 -22.15 -47.68
N LEU A 22 33.13 -23.16 -48.34
CA LEU A 22 32.34 -23.07 -49.56
C LEU A 22 31.67 -24.44 -49.74
N GLU A 23 30.58 -24.67 -48.99
CA GLU A 23 29.41 -25.51 -49.31
C GLU A 23 28.62 -25.82 -48.02
N SER A 24 27.61 -24.99 -47.72
CA SER A 24 26.29 -25.30 -47.15
C SER A 24 25.73 -24.09 -46.39
N CYS A 25 25.33 -23.05 -47.12
CA CYS A 25 24.35 -22.10 -46.60
C CYS A 25 22.97 -22.71 -46.85
N SER A 26 22.43 -23.40 -45.85
CA SER A 26 20.98 -23.45 -45.64
C SER A 26 20.71 -22.55 -44.43
N ASP A 27 20.18 -21.36 -44.71
CA ASP A 27 19.59 -20.50 -43.68
C ASP A 27 18.33 -21.19 -43.13
N ASP A 28 18.50 -21.99 -42.10
CA ASP A 28 17.41 -22.43 -41.23
C ASP A 28 17.65 -21.81 -39.84
N SER A 29 17.40 -20.50 -39.74
CA SER A 29 17.15 -19.87 -38.45
C SER A 29 15.65 -20.06 -38.15
N PRO A 30 15.25 -20.69 -37.03
CA PRO A 30 13.84 -20.88 -36.72
C PRO A 30 13.13 -19.53 -36.63
N THR A 31 11.96 -19.40 -37.24
CA THR A 31 11.11 -18.21 -37.07
C THR A 31 10.60 -18.13 -35.61
N GLN A 32 10.21 -16.94 -35.13
CA GLN A 32 9.62 -16.76 -33.78
C GLN A 32 8.50 -17.78 -33.47
N THR A 33 7.76 -18.17 -34.51
CA THR A 33 6.71 -19.17 -34.50
C THR A 33 7.19 -20.59 -34.19
N GLU A 34 8.35 -21.01 -34.70
CA GLU A 34 8.96 -22.32 -34.41
C GLU A 34 9.55 -22.39 -32.98
N MET A 35 10.05 -21.27 -32.45
CA MET A 35 10.49 -21.18 -31.05
C MET A 35 9.29 -21.30 -30.08
N GLY A 36 8.18 -20.63 -30.36
CA GLY A 36 6.96 -20.64 -29.53
C GLY A 36 6.35 -22.04 -29.37
N SER A 37 6.27 -22.83 -30.45
CA SER A 37 5.68 -24.18 -30.43
C SER A 37 6.49 -25.21 -29.63
N SER A 38 7.76 -24.93 -29.35
CA SER A 38 8.61 -25.78 -28.49
C SER A 38 8.50 -25.43 -27.00
N LEU A 39 8.17 -24.17 -26.70
CA LEU A 39 8.12 -23.61 -25.35
C LEU A 39 6.74 -23.70 -24.71
N VAL A 40 5.67 -23.77 -25.52
CA VAL A 40 4.31 -23.96 -25.04
C VAL A 40 3.77 -25.30 -25.51
N CYS A 41 3.00 -25.96 -24.66
CA CYS A 41 2.28 -27.15 -25.06
C CYS A 41 0.91 -27.24 -24.38
N SER A 42 -0.12 -27.42 -25.19
CA SER A 42 -1.54 -27.40 -24.81
C SER A 42 -2.33 -28.66 -25.18
N LEU A 43 -1.70 -29.62 -25.89
CA LEU A 43 -2.31 -30.90 -26.29
C LEU A 43 -1.48 -32.07 -25.77
N ARG A 44 -2.15 -33.13 -25.29
CA ARG A 44 -1.47 -34.35 -24.78
C ARG A 44 -0.49 -34.96 -25.79
N ASP A 45 -0.79 -34.84 -27.08
CA ASP A 45 0.06 -35.37 -28.16
C ASP A 45 1.40 -34.63 -28.30
N ASN A 46 1.49 -33.36 -27.88
CA ASN A 46 2.71 -32.54 -27.87
C ASN A 46 3.33 -32.36 -26.47
N CYS A 47 2.74 -33.01 -25.44
CA CYS A 47 3.21 -33.05 -24.04
C CYS A 47 3.33 -34.48 -23.50
N PRO A 48 4.17 -35.34 -24.09
CA PRO A 48 4.32 -36.70 -23.59
C PRO A 48 4.86 -36.68 -22.15
N GLY A 49 4.06 -37.19 -21.20
CA GLY A 49 4.45 -37.36 -19.80
C GLY A 49 4.15 -36.18 -18.85
N ALA A 50 3.55 -35.09 -19.31
CA ALA A 50 3.15 -33.98 -18.44
C ALA A 50 1.72 -34.17 -17.88
N ASP A 51 1.52 -33.94 -16.57
CA ASP A 51 0.19 -33.90 -15.93
C ASP A 51 -0.46 -32.53 -16.18
N LEU A 52 -0.98 -32.34 -17.40
CA LEU A 52 -1.69 -31.12 -17.79
C LEU A 52 -3.05 -31.03 -17.09
N LYS A 53 -3.35 -29.88 -16.49
CA LYS A 53 -4.69 -29.56 -16.01
C LYS A 53 -5.60 -29.23 -17.21
N ASP A 54 -6.87 -29.58 -17.08
CA ASP A 54 -7.87 -29.29 -18.12
C ASP A 54 -7.94 -27.78 -18.37
N ASP A 55 -7.88 -27.38 -19.64
CA ASP A 55 -7.83 -26.00 -20.13
C ASP A 55 -6.57 -25.19 -19.72
N PHE A 56 -5.44 -25.87 -19.48
CA PHE A 56 -4.13 -25.25 -19.24
C PHE A 56 -3.08 -25.69 -20.27
N ALA A 57 -2.12 -24.82 -20.55
CA ALA A 57 -0.90 -25.12 -21.28
C ALA A 57 0.31 -25.17 -20.35
N LEU A 58 1.22 -26.12 -20.56
CA LEU A 58 2.55 -26.10 -19.97
C LEU A 58 3.42 -25.06 -20.68
N VAL A 59 4.04 -24.19 -19.88
CA VAL A 59 4.99 -23.17 -20.32
C VAL A 59 6.39 -23.55 -19.82
N ARG A 60 7.29 -23.84 -20.77
CA ARG A 60 8.68 -24.28 -20.51
C ARG A 60 9.61 -23.08 -20.31
N SER A 61 9.47 -22.44 -19.16
CA SER A 61 10.24 -21.25 -18.78
C SER A 61 11.59 -21.58 -18.13
N SER A 62 11.82 -22.78 -17.62
CA SER A 62 13.04 -23.12 -16.88
C SER A 62 14.31 -22.82 -17.69
N GLY A 63 15.22 -22.06 -17.10
CA GLY A 63 16.46 -21.58 -17.72
C GLY A 63 16.29 -20.41 -18.68
N LYS A 64 15.08 -19.85 -18.84
CA LYS A 64 14.80 -18.67 -19.67
C LYS A 64 14.80 -17.39 -18.83
N THR A 65 14.94 -16.28 -19.53
CA THR A 65 14.89 -14.93 -18.98
C THR A 65 13.87 -14.12 -19.76
N ILE A 66 13.10 -13.30 -19.06
CA ILE A 66 12.16 -12.32 -19.61
C ILE A 66 12.46 -10.94 -19.05
N VAL A 67 12.20 -9.90 -19.82
CA VAL A 67 12.28 -8.52 -19.35
C VAL A 67 10.90 -8.10 -18.83
N VAL A 68 10.86 -7.58 -17.61
CA VAL A 68 9.71 -6.84 -17.07
C VAL A 68 10.04 -5.35 -17.03
N GLY A 69 9.01 -4.49 -17.15
CA GLY A 69 9.20 -3.05 -17.27
C GLY A 69 9.75 -2.61 -18.64
N THR A 70 10.17 -1.35 -18.73
CA THR A 70 10.71 -0.74 -19.95
C THR A 70 11.74 0.36 -19.64
N ASN A 71 12.67 0.59 -20.56
CA ASN A 71 13.58 1.75 -20.53
C ASN A 71 13.04 2.93 -21.35
N ASN A 72 11.83 2.82 -21.91
CA ASN A 72 11.18 3.91 -22.61
C ASN A 72 10.92 5.08 -21.65
N LYS A 73 11.55 6.22 -21.90
CA LYS A 73 11.44 7.42 -21.04
C LYS A 73 10.04 8.02 -20.96
N THR A 74 9.14 7.68 -21.90
CA THR A 74 7.75 8.14 -21.90
C THR A 74 6.81 7.22 -21.13
N ALA A 75 7.26 6.04 -20.69
CA ALA A 75 6.47 5.12 -19.87
C ALA A 75 6.38 5.59 -18.41
N LYS A 76 5.39 5.06 -17.67
CA LYS A 76 5.14 5.47 -16.28
C LYS A 76 6.36 5.19 -15.39
N VAL A 77 6.52 5.94 -14.31
CA VAL A 77 7.68 5.75 -13.40
C VAL A 77 7.71 4.34 -12.82
N ASN A 78 6.56 3.79 -12.43
CA ASN A 78 6.41 2.44 -11.89
C ASN A 78 6.55 1.32 -12.93
N GLU A 79 6.67 1.64 -14.22
CA GLU A 79 6.93 0.70 -15.32
C GLU A 79 8.41 0.67 -15.71
N ARG A 80 9.25 1.46 -15.03
CA ARG A 80 10.67 1.65 -15.35
C ARG A 80 11.56 1.34 -14.13
N PRO A 81 12.84 1.01 -14.35
CA PRO A 81 13.48 0.65 -15.61
C PRO A 81 13.09 -0.77 -16.07
N GLU A 82 13.75 -1.28 -17.11
CA GLU A 82 13.75 -2.72 -17.40
C GLU A 82 14.42 -3.49 -16.27
N MET A 83 13.90 -4.68 -15.98
CA MET A 83 14.47 -5.64 -15.04
C MET A 83 14.39 -7.04 -15.64
N ASP A 84 15.50 -7.78 -15.56
CA ASP A 84 15.55 -9.16 -16.03
C ASP A 84 14.96 -10.10 -14.98
N VAL A 85 14.05 -10.98 -15.40
CA VAL A 85 13.52 -12.06 -14.57
C VAL A 85 13.91 -13.41 -15.17
N LYS A 86 14.67 -14.20 -14.41
CA LYS A 86 15.06 -15.57 -14.77
C LYS A 86 14.13 -16.59 -14.11
N PHE A 87 13.74 -17.62 -14.84
CA PHE A 87 12.98 -18.75 -14.29
C PHE A 87 13.89 -19.97 -14.10
N ASP A 88 13.75 -20.67 -12.99
CA ASP A 88 14.32 -22.02 -12.80
C ASP A 88 13.27 -23.14 -12.86
N TYR A 89 12.00 -22.78 -13.01
CA TYR A 89 10.86 -23.68 -13.01
C TYR A 89 10.02 -23.52 -14.28
N ASP A 90 9.20 -24.53 -14.55
CA ASP A 90 8.13 -24.51 -15.54
C ASP A 90 6.79 -24.40 -14.80
N TYR A 91 5.79 -23.80 -15.44
CA TYR A 91 4.45 -23.63 -14.87
C TYR A 91 3.38 -23.93 -15.91
N GLN A 92 2.15 -24.13 -15.45
CA GLN A 92 0.99 -24.22 -16.33
C GLN A 92 0.19 -22.92 -16.26
N LEU A 93 -0.31 -22.44 -17.40
CA LEU A 93 -1.17 -21.25 -17.49
C LEU A 93 -2.48 -21.61 -18.18
N GLY A 94 -3.58 -21.06 -17.68
CA GLY A 94 -4.91 -21.22 -18.28
C GLY A 94 -4.92 -20.71 -19.71
N LEU A 95 -5.54 -21.48 -20.61
CA LEU A 95 -5.62 -21.15 -22.04
C LEU A 95 -6.40 -19.84 -22.29
N HIS A 96 -7.40 -19.56 -21.46
CA HIS A 96 -8.25 -18.37 -21.54
C HIS A 96 -8.49 -17.76 -20.15
N GLU A 97 -9.10 -16.57 -20.11
CA GLU A 97 -9.59 -15.95 -18.88
C GLU A 97 -10.67 -16.82 -18.23
N VAL A 98 -10.78 -16.77 -16.90
CA VAL A 98 -11.84 -17.50 -16.19
C VAL A 98 -13.19 -17.00 -16.69
N THR A 99 -14.04 -17.93 -17.10
CA THR A 99 -15.35 -17.58 -17.65
C THR A 99 -16.38 -17.35 -16.55
N CYS A 100 -17.43 -16.59 -16.90
CA CYS A 100 -18.59 -16.40 -16.05
C CYS A 100 -19.24 -17.71 -15.59
N GLY A 101 -19.26 -18.74 -16.44
CA GLY A 101 -19.78 -20.08 -16.11
C GLY A 101 -18.91 -20.77 -15.06
N GLU A 102 -17.60 -20.82 -15.27
CA GLU A 102 -16.66 -21.39 -14.31
C GLU A 102 -16.74 -20.71 -12.94
N PHE A 103 -16.80 -19.38 -12.93
CA PHE A 103 -16.93 -18.59 -11.71
C PHE A 103 -18.21 -18.94 -10.95
N LYS A 104 -19.36 -18.91 -11.64
CA LYS A 104 -20.67 -19.23 -11.06
C LYS A 104 -20.72 -20.66 -10.52
N ASP A 105 -20.22 -21.63 -11.27
CA ASP A 105 -20.24 -23.04 -10.88
C ASP A 105 -19.43 -23.32 -9.60
N LEU A 106 -18.37 -22.54 -9.36
CA LEU A 106 -17.50 -22.73 -8.21
C LEU A 106 -17.82 -21.85 -6.99
N MET A 107 -18.30 -20.63 -7.23
CA MET A 107 -18.44 -19.59 -6.20
C MET A 107 -19.88 -19.29 -5.78
N ASN A 108 -20.89 -19.59 -6.63
CA ASN A 108 -22.28 -19.27 -6.29
C ASN A 108 -22.69 -19.86 -4.93
N GLY A 109 -23.28 -19.01 -4.08
CA GLY A 109 -23.81 -19.39 -2.78
C GLY A 109 -22.79 -19.51 -1.65
N LYS A 110 -21.49 -19.27 -1.89
CA LYS A 110 -20.45 -19.32 -0.82
C LYS A 110 -20.35 -18.03 0.00
N ASN A 111 -20.48 -16.86 -0.64
CA ASN A 111 -20.31 -15.53 -0.04
C ASN A 111 -21.45 -14.55 -0.38
N GLY A 112 -22.53 -15.03 -1.00
CA GLY A 112 -23.64 -14.17 -1.45
C GLY A 112 -23.33 -13.33 -2.69
N LEU A 113 -22.11 -13.43 -3.24
CA LEU A 113 -21.73 -12.74 -4.47
C LEU A 113 -22.57 -13.25 -5.65
N SER A 114 -23.23 -12.32 -6.35
CA SER A 114 -24.03 -12.61 -7.52
C SER A 114 -23.59 -11.73 -8.68
N LEU A 115 -22.74 -12.27 -9.55
CA LEU A 115 -22.30 -11.59 -10.76
C LEU A 115 -23.36 -11.74 -11.87
N GLU A 116 -23.81 -10.62 -12.43
CA GLU A 116 -24.62 -10.62 -13.64
C GLU A 116 -23.70 -10.84 -14.85
N CYS A 117 -23.94 -11.92 -15.60
CA CYS A 117 -23.15 -12.26 -16.78
C CYS A 117 -24.09 -12.41 -17.96
N SER A 118 -23.76 -11.78 -19.08
CA SER A 118 -24.54 -11.86 -20.33
C SER A 118 -24.57 -13.30 -20.88
N GLN A 119 -23.46 -14.04 -20.75
CA GLN A 119 -23.31 -15.42 -21.20
C GLN A 119 -22.38 -16.21 -20.25
N SER A 120 -22.39 -17.55 -20.33
CA SER A 120 -21.52 -18.38 -19.49
C SER A 120 -20.09 -18.50 -20.02
N VAL A 121 -19.86 -18.19 -21.30
CA VAL A 121 -18.58 -18.40 -22.01
C VAL A 121 -17.79 -17.10 -22.23
N VAL A 122 -18.31 -15.96 -21.77
CA VAL A 122 -17.56 -14.70 -21.72
C VAL A 122 -16.69 -14.66 -20.45
N PRO A 123 -15.58 -13.91 -20.44
CA PRO A 123 -14.74 -13.76 -19.26
C PRO A 123 -15.54 -13.19 -18.07
N VAL A 124 -15.22 -13.64 -16.86
CA VAL A 124 -15.75 -13.05 -15.64
C VAL A 124 -15.07 -11.70 -15.42
N VAL A 125 -15.87 -10.68 -15.19
CA VAL A 125 -15.47 -9.30 -14.92
C VAL A 125 -16.21 -8.78 -13.70
N ASN A 126 -15.91 -7.56 -13.26
CA ASN A 126 -16.43 -7.00 -12.01
C ASN A 126 -16.06 -7.87 -10.81
N VAL A 127 -14.80 -8.30 -10.72
CA VAL A 127 -14.28 -9.10 -9.60
C VAL A 127 -13.10 -8.38 -8.96
N THR A 128 -13.04 -8.39 -7.62
CA THR A 128 -11.88 -7.87 -6.91
C THR A 128 -10.71 -8.83 -7.02
N TYR A 129 -9.50 -8.35 -6.74
CA TYR A 129 -8.33 -9.22 -6.61
C TYR A 129 -8.59 -10.33 -5.58
N TYR A 130 -9.26 -10.00 -4.46
CA TYR A 130 -9.58 -10.95 -3.41
C TYR A 130 -10.62 -11.98 -3.86
N ASP A 131 -11.60 -11.62 -4.69
CA ASP A 131 -12.54 -12.58 -5.29
C ASP A 131 -11.79 -13.60 -6.17
N ALA A 132 -10.84 -13.12 -6.98
CA ALA A 132 -10.01 -13.96 -7.85
C ALA A 132 -9.12 -14.92 -7.04
N VAL A 133 -8.51 -14.43 -5.94
CA VAL A 133 -7.77 -15.24 -4.96
C VAL A 133 -8.64 -16.33 -4.33
N LEU A 134 -9.85 -15.98 -3.88
CA LEU A 134 -10.78 -16.93 -3.27
C LEU A 134 -11.24 -17.98 -4.29
N PHE A 135 -11.43 -17.61 -5.55
CA PHE A 135 -11.71 -18.54 -6.64
C PHE A 135 -10.55 -19.53 -6.85
N ALA A 136 -9.30 -19.05 -6.90
CA ALA A 136 -8.12 -19.90 -7.07
C ALA A 136 -7.96 -20.91 -5.92
N ASN A 137 -8.16 -20.47 -4.67
CA ASN A 137 -8.19 -21.35 -3.51
C ASN A 137 -9.33 -22.36 -3.58
N ALA A 138 -10.53 -21.94 -3.95
CA ALA A 138 -11.67 -22.83 -4.10
C ALA A 138 -11.43 -23.88 -5.19
N LYS A 139 -10.74 -23.53 -6.29
CA LYS A 139 -10.39 -24.47 -7.37
C LYS A 139 -9.37 -25.48 -6.85
N SER A 140 -8.35 -25.04 -6.11
CA SER A 140 -7.38 -25.93 -5.46
C SER A 140 -8.04 -26.93 -4.51
N VAL A 141 -8.94 -26.48 -3.63
CA VAL A 141 -9.69 -27.34 -2.72
C VAL A 141 -10.57 -28.34 -3.46
N LYS A 142 -11.27 -27.91 -4.54
CA LYS A 142 -12.09 -28.81 -5.38
C LYS A 142 -11.28 -29.98 -5.94
N PHE A 143 -10.00 -29.75 -6.26
CA PHE A 143 -9.07 -30.77 -6.75
C PHE A 143 -8.22 -31.42 -5.65
N LYS A 144 -8.52 -31.18 -4.36
CA LYS A 144 -7.83 -31.75 -3.19
C LYS A 144 -6.33 -31.42 -3.15
N LEU A 145 -6.00 -30.19 -3.52
CA LEU A 145 -4.66 -29.63 -3.46
C LEU A 145 -4.52 -28.71 -2.25
N ASP A 146 -3.27 -28.38 -1.90
CA ASP A 146 -2.98 -27.25 -1.02
C ASP A 146 -3.43 -25.93 -1.67
N THR A 147 -3.53 -24.86 -0.88
CA THR A 147 -3.96 -23.53 -1.34
C THR A 147 -2.77 -22.59 -1.49
N ALA A 148 -2.71 -21.86 -2.60
CA ALA A 148 -1.68 -20.86 -2.84
C ALA A 148 -1.79 -19.64 -1.91
N TYR A 149 -2.95 -19.41 -1.30
CA TYR A 149 -3.18 -18.26 -0.43
C TYR A 149 -3.68 -18.69 0.93
N SER A 150 -3.18 -18.08 1.99
CA SER A 150 -3.68 -18.24 3.36
C SER A 150 -4.13 -16.89 3.92
N TYR A 151 -5.14 -16.92 4.77
CA TYR A 151 -5.70 -15.76 5.48
C TYR A 151 -6.40 -16.24 6.75
N SER A 152 -6.52 -15.38 7.75
CA SER A 152 -7.18 -15.68 9.02
C SER A 152 -8.67 -15.35 9.01
N SER A 153 -9.08 -14.34 8.26
CA SER A 153 -10.49 -13.96 8.06
C SER A 153 -10.70 -13.25 6.73
N ALA A 154 -11.95 -13.13 6.29
CA ALA A 154 -12.35 -12.41 5.08
C ALA A 154 -13.51 -11.47 5.38
N GLU A 155 -13.41 -10.22 4.95
CA GLU A 155 -14.50 -9.24 5.01
C GLU A 155 -15.11 -9.03 3.61
N PHE A 156 -16.43 -8.90 3.58
CA PHE A 156 -17.21 -8.77 2.34
C PHE A 156 -18.07 -7.50 2.38
N ASP A 157 -18.24 -6.87 1.23
CA ASP A 157 -19.14 -5.72 1.08
C ASP A 157 -20.62 -6.16 1.01
N LYS A 158 -21.52 -5.18 0.87
CA LYS A 158 -22.97 -5.41 0.78
C LYS A 158 -23.40 -6.23 -0.45
N ASN A 159 -22.55 -6.31 -1.47
CA ASN A 159 -22.78 -7.03 -2.72
C ASN A 159 -22.12 -8.43 -2.72
N GLY A 160 -21.38 -8.77 -1.66
CA GLY A 160 -20.70 -10.05 -1.49
C GLY A 160 -19.28 -10.09 -2.04
N HIS A 161 -18.73 -8.97 -2.53
CA HIS A 161 -17.32 -8.89 -2.95
C HIS A 161 -16.40 -8.95 -1.75
N CYS A 162 -15.31 -9.70 -1.85
CA CYS A 162 -14.28 -9.67 -0.83
C CYS A 162 -13.48 -8.38 -0.93
N VAL A 163 -13.42 -7.62 0.18
CA VAL A 163 -12.75 -6.31 0.27
C VAL A 163 -11.53 -6.33 1.18
N LEU A 164 -11.36 -7.39 1.99
CA LEU A 164 -10.20 -7.57 2.85
C LEU A 164 -9.99 -9.06 3.16
N LEU A 165 -8.75 -9.52 3.04
CA LEU A 165 -8.30 -10.80 3.59
C LEU A 165 -7.32 -10.52 4.74
N GLU A 166 -7.73 -10.77 5.98
CA GLU A 166 -6.90 -10.56 7.15
C GLU A 166 -5.76 -11.58 7.19
N GLY A 167 -4.53 -11.15 7.48
CA GLY A 167 -3.37 -12.04 7.47
C GLY A 167 -3.10 -12.67 6.10
N PHE A 168 -3.46 -11.98 5.02
CA PHE A 168 -3.27 -12.44 3.65
C PHE A 168 -1.79 -12.74 3.37
N LYS A 169 -1.53 -13.97 2.91
CA LYS A 169 -0.20 -14.45 2.56
C LYS A 169 -0.26 -15.30 1.30
N PHE A 170 0.64 -15.02 0.37
CA PHE A 170 0.88 -15.85 -0.81
C PHE A 170 1.94 -16.91 -0.49
N ASN A 171 1.58 -18.17 -0.69
CA ASN A 171 2.40 -19.36 -0.47
C ASN A 171 2.77 -19.99 -1.84
N PRO A 172 3.75 -19.44 -2.56
CA PRO A 172 4.13 -19.90 -3.90
C PRO A 172 4.73 -21.33 -3.95
N ASN A 173 5.25 -21.84 -2.84
CA ASN A 173 6.03 -23.09 -2.81
C ASN A 173 5.17 -24.38 -2.81
N VAL A 174 3.85 -24.28 -2.98
CA VAL A 174 2.93 -25.44 -2.99
C VAL A 174 2.27 -25.63 -4.35
N ASP A 175 1.93 -26.88 -4.69
CA ASP A 175 1.23 -27.18 -5.93
C ASP A 175 -0.26 -26.82 -5.82
N ALA A 176 -0.61 -25.64 -6.33
CA ALA A 176 -1.95 -25.06 -6.22
C ALA A 176 -2.34 -24.29 -7.49
N TYR A 177 -3.64 -24.04 -7.65
CA TYR A 177 -4.13 -23.00 -8.56
C TYR A 177 -3.94 -21.63 -7.92
N ARG A 178 -3.48 -20.67 -8.71
CA ARG A 178 -3.16 -19.30 -8.28
C ARG A 178 -3.33 -18.31 -9.43
N LEU A 179 -3.28 -17.02 -9.13
CA LEU A 179 -3.04 -16.03 -10.18
C LEU A 179 -1.59 -16.21 -10.72
N PRO A 180 -1.35 -15.98 -12.02
CA PRO A 180 0.02 -15.94 -12.54
C PRO A 180 0.79 -14.79 -11.90
N THR A 181 2.12 -14.91 -11.80
CA THR A 181 2.94 -13.73 -11.51
C THR A 181 2.98 -12.80 -12.72
N GLU A 182 3.35 -11.54 -12.51
CA GLU A 182 3.56 -10.58 -13.60
C GLU A 182 4.56 -11.13 -14.61
N ALA A 183 5.67 -11.69 -14.13
CA ALA A 183 6.70 -12.27 -14.99
C ALA A 183 6.20 -13.49 -15.77
N GLU A 184 5.45 -14.39 -15.14
CA GLU A 184 4.84 -15.55 -15.81
C GLU A 184 3.83 -15.12 -16.88
N TRP A 185 3.03 -14.11 -16.59
CA TRP A 185 2.06 -13.57 -17.52
C TRP A 185 2.77 -12.96 -18.74
N ILE A 186 3.79 -12.12 -18.51
CA ILE A 186 4.57 -11.49 -19.59
C ILE A 186 5.29 -12.54 -20.43
N PHE A 187 5.87 -13.56 -19.81
CA PHE A 187 6.55 -14.63 -20.54
C PHE A 187 5.58 -15.36 -21.47
N ALA A 188 4.39 -15.73 -20.99
CA ALA A 188 3.38 -16.35 -21.83
C ALA A 188 2.88 -15.41 -22.95
N ALA A 189 2.61 -14.13 -22.63
CA ALA A 189 2.18 -13.13 -23.60
C ALA A 189 3.24 -12.84 -24.68
N SER A 190 4.53 -12.93 -24.34
CA SER A 190 5.64 -12.78 -25.29
C SER A 190 5.73 -13.94 -26.30
N LEU A 191 5.15 -15.09 -25.96
CA LEU A 191 5.04 -16.26 -26.83
C LEU A 191 3.74 -16.26 -27.64
N SER A 192 2.80 -15.35 -27.36
CA SER A 192 1.47 -15.30 -27.97
C SER A 192 1.40 -14.38 -29.20
N ALA A 193 0.27 -14.40 -29.91
CA ALA A 193 0.04 -13.55 -31.09
C ALA A 193 -0.01 -12.05 -30.75
N ASN A 194 0.27 -11.22 -31.75
CA ASN A 194 0.36 -9.75 -31.64
C ASN A 194 -1.01 -9.10 -31.31
N VAL A 195 -0.98 -7.95 -30.62
CA VAL A 195 -2.10 -7.06 -30.24
C VAL A 195 -3.10 -6.81 -31.37
N GLU A 196 -2.64 -6.71 -32.61
CA GLU A 196 -3.52 -6.54 -33.79
C GLU A 196 -4.57 -7.66 -33.96
N LYS A 197 -4.28 -8.85 -33.42
CA LYS A 197 -5.17 -10.01 -33.46
C LYS A 197 -5.97 -10.18 -32.17
N SER A 198 -6.01 -9.20 -31.27
CA SER A 198 -6.82 -9.24 -30.04
C SER A 198 -8.21 -8.62 -30.21
N TRP A 199 -9.07 -8.77 -29.20
CA TRP A 199 -10.27 -7.96 -29.04
C TRP A 199 -9.91 -6.61 -28.40
N ASN A 200 -10.01 -5.53 -29.16
CA ASN A 200 -9.57 -4.19 -28.75
C ASN A 200 -10.57 -3.12 -29.22
N ALA A 201 -10.32 -1.84 -28.91
CA ALA A 201 -11.27 -0.75 -29.17
C ALA A 201 -11.70 -0.66 -30.64
N ASP A 202 -10.81 -1.02 -31.58
CA ASP A 202 -11.07 -0.95 -33.02
C ASP A 202 -12.05 -2.02 -33.53
N ASN A 203 -12.19 -3.14 -32.82
CA ASN A 203 -12.84 -4.33 -33.37
C ASN A 203 -13.79 -5.07 -32.41
N SER A 204 -13.92 -4.63 -31.16
CA SER A 204 -14.70 -5.33 -30.14
C SER A 204 -16.14 -4.82 -29.98
N ASP A 205 -16.50 -3.71 -30.63
CA ASP A 205 -17.70 -2.93 -30.35
C ASP A 205 -17.82 -2.51 -28.86
N PHE A 206 -16.68 -2.30 -28.21
CA PHE A 206 -16.55 -1.96 -26.78
C PHE A 206 -17.23 -2.96 -25.85
N LYS A 207 -17.12 -4.26 -26.14
CA LYS A 207 -17.69 -5.33 -25.33
C LYS A 207 -16.72 -6.50 -25.21
N ALA A 208 -16.80 -7.21 -24.08
CA ALA A 208 -16.14 -8.51 -23.92
C ALA A 208 -16.77 -9.55 -24.85
N HIS A 209 -15.94 -10.44 -25.37
CA HIS A 209 -16.34 -11.51 -26.29
C HIS A 209 -16.18 -12.88 -25.65
N GLU A 210 -16.80 -13.90 -26.27
CA GLU A 210 -16.60 -15.29 -25.87
C GLU A 210 -15.09 -15.62 -25.94
N VAL A 211 -14.59 -16.30 -24.91
CA VAL A 211 -13.17 -16.66 -24.84
C VAL A 211 -12.74 -17.53 -26.02
N CYS A 212 -11.49 -17.42 -26.45
CA CYS A 212 -10.91 -18.22 -27.54
C CYS A 212 -11.54 -18.04 -28.93
N LYS A 213 -12.33 -16.99 -29.18
CA LYS A 213 -12.73 -16.62 -30.55
C LYS A 213 -11.55 -16.13 -31.38
N LYS A 214 -10.55 -15.55 -30.73
CA LYS A 214 -9.25 -15.19 -31.33
C LYS A 214 -8.17 -15.98 -30.59
N LYS A 215 -7.70 -17.04 -31.22
CA LYS A 215 -6.72 -17.98 -30.65
C LYS A 215 -5.38 -17.84 -31.35
N ASP A 216 -4.30 -17.89 -30.59
CA ASP A 216 -2.94 -17.91 -31.13
C ASP A 216 -2.52 -19.32 -31.59
N GLU A 217 -1.31 -19.41 -32.15
CA GLU A 217 -0.76 -20.67 -32.67
C GLU A 217 -0.26 -21.62 -31.56
N ASN A 218 -0.06 -21.12 -30.34
CA ASN A 218 0.43 -21.86 -29.18
C ASN A 218 -0.69 -22.41 -28.28
N GLY A 219 -1.92 -21.99 -28.54
CA GLY A 219 -3.11 -22.43 -27.83
C GLY A 219 -3.70 -21.39 -26.87
N PHE A 220 -2.97 -20.31 -26.56
CA PHE A 220 -3.47 -19.26 -25.70
C PHE A 220 -4.48 -18.38 -26.44
N CYS A 221 -5.41 -17.86 -25.66
CA CYS A 221 -6.46 -16.98 -26.08
C CYS A 221 -6.40 -15.72 -25.23
N ASP A 222 -6.61 -14.58 -25.88
CA ASP A 222 -6.98 -13.33 -25.21
C ASP A 222 -5.94 -12.86 -24.15
N LEU A 223 -4.66 -13.18 -24.33
CA LEU A 223 -3.57 -12.60 -23.50
C LEU A 223 -3.37 -11.10 -23.81
N TYR A 224 -3.81 -10.64 -24.96
CA TYR A 224 -3.95 -9.22 -25.24
C TYR A 224 -5.43 -8.95 -25.49
N GLY A 225 -5.94 -7.82 -25.00
CA GLY A 225 -7.32 -7.40 -25.22
C GLY A 225 -8.35 -8.29 -24.51
N ASN A 226 -9.60 -8.23 -24.99
CA ASN A 226 -10.80 -8.80 -24.35
C ASN A 226 -11.01 -8.23 -22.95
N VAL A 227 -10.36 -8.76 -21.90
CA VAL A 227 -10.39 -8.16 -20.58
C VAL A 227 -8.98 -8.02 -20.02
N THR A 228 -8.76 -6.93 -19.30
CA THR A 228 -7.56 -6.75 -18.50
C THR A 228 -7.56 -7.81 -17.38
N GLU A 229 -6.39 -8.30 -16.98
CA GLU A 229 -6.28 -9.44 -16.08
C GLU A 229 -5.54 -9.11 -14.78
N TRP A 230 -6.11 -9.54 -13.66
CA TRP A 230 -5.39 -9.62 -12.38
C TRP A 230 -4.20 -10.59 -12.46
N VAL A 231 -3.05 -10.12 -12.01
CA VAL A 231 -1.89 -10.98 -11.69
C VAL A 231 -1.64 -10.96 -10.18
N ASN A 232 -0.81 -11.86 -9.69
CA ASN A 232 -0.57 -12.08 -8.27
C ASN A 232 0.13 -10.90 -7.56
N ASP A 233 0.96 -10.16 -8.30
CA ASP A 233 1.97 -9.26 -7.77
C ASP A 233 1.37 -8.02 -7.11
N TRP A 234 1.93 -7.64 -5.97
CA TRP A 234 1.84 -6.26 -5.51
C TRP A 234 2.74 -5.37 -6.39
N LEU A 235 2.28 -4.16 -6.66
CA LEU A 235 3.05 -3.17 -7.40
C LEU A 235 4.20 -2.67 -6.51
N GLY A 236 5.42 -2.75 -7.06
CA GLY A 236 6.62 -2.19 -6.47
C GLY A 236 7.58 -1.74 -7.55
N ASN A 237 8.58 -0.95 -7.18
CA ASN A 237 9.51 -0.37 -8.13
C ASN A 237 10.44 -1.42 -8.75
N PHE A 238 10.79 -1.24 -10.02
CA PHE A 238 11.83 -2.04 -10.67
C PHE A 238 13.21 -1.43 -10.47
N ARG A 239 14.25 -2.23 -10.69
CA ARG A 239 15.65 -1.82 -10.73
C ARG A 239 16.35 -2.51 -11.90
N ASP A 240 17.36 -1.85 -12.45
CA ASP A 240 18.21 -2.41 -13.50
C ASP A 240 19.10 -3.53 -12.90
N THR A 241 18.52 -4.73 -12.82
CA THR A 241 19.12 -5.92 -12.20
C THR A 241 18.47 -7.19 -12.75
N THR A 242 19.01 -8.34 -12.34
CA THR A 242 18.45 -9.66 -12.64
C THR A 242 17.93 -10.34 -11.38
N ILE A 243 16.65 -10.68 -11.37
CA ILE A 243 15.98 -11.41 -10.28
C ILE A 243 15.59 -12.79 -10.78
N THR A 244 15.78 -13.83 -9.96
CA THR A 244 15.30 -15.18 -10.28
C THR A 244 13.97 -15.43 -9.59
N ASN A 245 12.99 -16.02 -10.27
CA ASN A 245 11.67 -16.40 -9.75
C ASN A 245 10.95 -15.25 -9.02
N PHE A 246 10.89 -14.09 -9.67
CA PHE A 246 10.22 -12.90 -9.16
C PHE A 246 8.71 -13.14 -8.97
N VAL A 247 8.20 -12.76 -7.79
CA VAL A 247 6.77 -12.93 -7.40
C VAL A 247 6.10 -11.63 -6.94
N GLY A 248 6.69 -10.49 -7.28
CA GLY A 248 6.16 -9.17 -6.93
C GLY A 248 6.79 -8.55 -5.70
N ALA A 249 6.26 -7.38 -5.32
CA ALA A 249 6.63 -6.76 -4.06
C ALA A 249 5.99 -7.47 -2.84
N THR A 250 6.53 -7.25 -1.64
CA THR A 250 5.93 -7.78 -0.38
C THR A 250 4.64 -7.06 0.02
N ASN A 251 4.47 -5.81 -0.41
CA ASN A 251 3.26 -5.01 -0.24
C ASN A 251 3.13 -4.01 -1.41
N GLY A 252 1.93 -3.44 -1.61
CA GLY A 252 1.65 -2.46 -2.68
C GLY A 252 1.92 -1.00 -2.27
N GLY A 253 2.84 -0.76 -1.33
CA GLY A 253 3.08 0.57 -0.76
C GLY A 253 1.87 1.12 0.02
N SER A 254 1.87 2.44 0.24
CA SER A 254 0.84 3.17 0.99
C SER A 254 -0.57 2.98 0.43
N LEU A 255 -0.67 2.83 -0.89
CA LEU A 255 -1.92 2.70 -1.63
C LEU A 255 -2.39 1.24 -1.77
N GLY A 256 -1.55 0.25 -1.42
CA GLY A 256 -1.86 -1.17 -1.61
C GLY A 256 -2.11 -1.51 -3.09
N GLU A 257 -1.25 -1.01 -3.97
CA GLU A 257 -1.42 -1.15 -5.42
C GLU A 257 -1.12 -2.57 -5.92
N ARG A 258 -1.94 -3.03 -6.87
CA ARG A 258 -1.88 -4.33 -7.51
C ARG A 258 -1.57 -4.18 -8.99
N VAL A 259 -0.94 -5.21 -9.54
CA VAL A 259 -0.59 -5.23 -10.96
C VAL A 259 -1.75 -5.83 -11.77
N ILE A 260 -2.05 -5.22 -12.92
CA ILE A 260 -2.97 -5.73 -13.94
C ILE A 260 -2.30 -5.72 -15.32
N LYS A 261 -2.69 -6.65 -16.21
CA LYS A 261 -2.01 -6.89 -17.50
C LYS A 261 -2.99 -7.06 -18.67
N GLY A 262 -2.49 -6.93 -19.90
CA GLY A 262 -3.16 -7.38 -21.13
C GLY A 262 -4.00 -6.35 -21.89
N GLY A 263 -4.47 -5.30 -21.20
CA GLY A 263 -5.47 -4.39 -21.79
C GLY A 263 -6.79 -5.10 -22.05
N SER A 264 -7.77 -4.40 -22.62
CA SER A 264 -9.14 -4.90 -22.74
C SER A 264 -9.77 -4.57 -24.09
N PHE A 265 -11.02 -5.00 -24.26
CA PHE A 265 -11.87 -4.69 -25.41
C PHE A 265 -12.01 -3.18 -25.67
N ARG A 266 -11.79 -2.33 -24.67
CA ARG A 266 -11.87 -0.85 -24.78
C ARG A 266 -10.50 -0.18 -24.86
N SER A 267 -9.42 -0.96 -24.83
CA SER A 267 -8.06 -0.42 -24.94
C SER A 267 -7.72 -0.18 -26.40
N GLU A 268 -7.18 1.00 -26.68
CA GLU A 268 -6.56 1.31 -27.97
C GLU A 268 -5.38 0.36 -28.22
N PRO A 269 -5.22 -0.19 -29.44
CA PRO A 269 -4.12 -1.13 -29.72
C PRO A 269 -2.74 -0.58 -29.36
N SER A 270 -2.48 0.71 -29.63
CA SER A 270 -1.22 1.39 -29.31
C SER A 270 -0.96 1.55 -27.80
N ALA A 271 -2.01 1.49 -26.97
CA ALA A 271 -1.92 1.54 -25.52
C ALA A 271 -1.76 0.14 -24.89
N ILE A 272 -2.01 -0.94 -25.63
CA ILE A 272 -1.79 -2.31 -25.15
C ILE A 272 -0.31 -2.65 -25.30
N ASN A 273 0.42 -2.57 -24.19
CA ASN A 273 1.83 -2.93 -24.14
C ASN A 273 2.09 -3.92 -23.01
N VAL A 274 3.08 -4.80 -23.20
CA VAL A 274 3.36 -5.90 -22.26
C VAL A 274 3.93 -5.41 -20.93
N TYR A 275 4.51 -4.19 -20.92
CA TYR A 275 5.13 -3.60 -19.73
C TYR A 275 4.15 -2.79 -18.88
N ALA A 276 2.94 -2.45 -19.35
CA ALA A 276 1.94 -1.76 -18.54
C ALA A 276 1.59 -2.57 -17.29
N ARG A 277 1.42 -1.88 -16.16
CA ARG A 277 1.23 -2.52 -14.83
C ARG A 277 -0.01 -2.07 -14.08
N GLY A 278 -0.72 -1.09 -14.62
CA GLY A 278 -1.85 -0.43 -13.97
C GLY A 278 -2.81 0.18 -14.98
N ASP A 279 -3.72 1.00 -14.48
CA ASP A 279 -4.68 1.75 -15.30
C ASP A 279 -4.41 3.26 -15.21
N VAL A 280 -5.31 4.09 -15.72
CA VAL A 280 -5.29 5.56 -15.58
C VAL A 280 -5.33 5.97 -14.11
N TYR A 281 -6.05 5.23 -13.25
CA TYR A 281 -6.03 5.45 -11.81
C TYR A 281 -5.48 4.24 -11.04
N THR A 282 -5.15 4.50 -9.78
CA THR A 282 -4.66 3.54 -8.79
C THR A 282 -5.53 2.28 -8.73
N VAL A 283 -4.87 1.14 -8.84
CA VAL A 283 -5.49 -0.19 -8.84
C VAL A 283 -5.18 -0.85 -7.51
N THR A 284 -6.16 -1.05 -6.64
CA THR A 284 -5.97 -1.72 -5.34
C THR A 284 -6.57 -3.11 -5.34
N GLY A 285 -6.37 -3.87 -4.25
CA GLY A 285 -6.98 -5.19 -4.09
C GLY A 285 -8.52 -5.20 -4.09
N THR A 286 -9.17 -4.04 -3.91
CA THR A 286 -10.64 -3.91 -3.91
C THR A 286 -11.20 -3.35 -5.22
N SER A 287 -10.34 -2.87 -6.13
CA SER A 287 -10.77 -2.41 -7.46
C SER A 287 -11.52 -3.53 -8.19
N SER A 288 -12.51 -3.16 -8.98
CA SER A 288 -13.22 -4.07 -9.89
C SER A 288 -13.83 -3.24 -11.02
N SER A 289 -13.96 -3.84 -12.20
CA SER A 289 -14.50 -3.15 -13.38
C SER A 289 -15.04 -4.14 -14.42
N GLU A 290 -15.90 -3.66 -15.33
CA GLU A 290 -16.52 -4.47 -16.38
C GLU A 290 -15.54 -4.97 -17.45
N TYR A 291 -14.31 -4.45 -17.45
CA TYR A 291 -13.23 -4.87 -18.33
C TYR A 291 -12.08 -5.55 -17.58
N LEU A 292 -12.22 -5.81 -16.27
CA LEU A 292 -11.18 -6.38 -15.42
C LEU A 292 -11.61 -7.76 -14.91
N GLY A 293 -10.94 -8.79 -15.42
CA GLY A 293 -11.09 -10.19 -15.07
C GLY A 293 -9.77 -10.80 -14.60
N PHE A 294 -9.60 -12.10 -14.81
CA PHE A 294 -8.37 -12.81 -14.46
C PHE A 294 -8.26 -14.16 -15.17
N ARG A 295 -7.05 -14.71 -15.23
CA ARG A 295 -6.78 -16.11 -15.54
C ARG A 295 -6.01 -16.79 -14.42
N LEU A 296 -5.88 -18.11 -14.51
CA LEU A 296 -5.17 -18.89 -13.49
C LEU A 296 -3.86 -19.48 -14.02
N ALA A 297 -2.88 -19.57 -13.14
CA ALA A 297 -1.72 -20.44 -13.25
C ALA A 297 -1.86 -21.66 -12.32
N TYR A 298 -1.10 -22.71 -12.61
CA TYR A 298 -0.98 -23.89 -11.77
C TYR A 298 0.48 -24.33 -11.64
N GLY A 299 0.84 -24.72 -10.41
CA GLY A 299 2.16 -25.23 -10.04
C GLY A 299 2.87 -24.34 -9.03
N LYS A 300 3.84 -24.93 -8.32
CA LYS A 300 4.68 -24.22 -7.36
C LYS A 300 5.78 -23.40 -8.03
N ILE A 301 6.12 -22.27 -7.42
CA ILE A 301 7.32 -21.48 -7.72
C ILE A 301 8.33 -21.82 -6.63
N SER A 302 9.40 -22.51 -6.98
CA SER A 302 10.46 -22.85 -6.02
C SER A 302 11.41 -21.65 -5.84
N ASN A 303 11.95 -21.43 -4.65
CA ASN A 303 12.86 -20.30 -4.36
C ASN A 303 12.33 -18.94 -4.85
N PRO A 304 11.08 -18.57 -4.52
CA PRO A 304 10.49 -17.29 -4.91
C PRO A 304 11.30 -16.12 -4.34
N VAL A 305 11.42 -15.04 -5.12
CA VAL A 305 12.09 -13.81 -4.68
C VAL A 305 11.08 -12.65 -4.68
N TRP A 306 10.90 -12.05 -3.51
CA TRP A 306 10.13 -10.83 -3.33
C TRP A 306 11.04 -9.60 -3.38
N LEU A 307 10.48 -8.49 -3.85
CA LEU A 307 11.09 -7.17 -3.69
C LEU A 307 10.37 -6.38 -2.58
N ASP A 308 11.04 -5.42 -1.97
CA ASP A 308 10.36 -4.38 -1.20
C ASP A 308 9.76 -3.32 -2.14
N ALA A 309 8.99 -2.37 -1.61
CA ALA A 309 8.38 -1.32 -2.41
C ALA A 309 9.43 -0.47 -3.20
N SER A 310 10.68 -0.43 -2.74
CA SER A 310 11.78 0.27 -3.40
C SER A 310 12.46 -0.54 -4.52
N GLY A 311 12.07 -1.81 -4.71
CA GLY A 311 12.63 -2.70 -5.72
C GLY A 311 13.87 -3.48 -5.28
N GLU A 312 14.18 -3.52 -3.99
CA GLU A 312 15.30 -4.32 -3.46
C GLU A 312 14.85 -5.72 -3.05
N VAL A 313 15.73 -6.70 -3.23
CA VAL A 313 15.47 -8.09 -2.81
C VAL A 313 15.27 -8.14 -1.30
N VAL A 314 14.15 -8.73 -0.89
CA VAL A 314 13.85 -8.98 0.52
C VAL A 314 14.57 -10.25 0.95
N ALA A 315 15.52 -10.10 1.87
CA ALA A 315 16.36 -11.20 2.34
C ALA A 315 15.62 -12.23 3.22
N SER A 316 14.45 -11.89 3.78
CA SER A 316 13.59 -12.77 4.57
C SER A 316 12.14 -12.30 4.48
N ASN A 317 11.24 -13.16 4.00
CA ASN A 317 9.84 -12.82 3.82
C ASN A 317 9.10 -12.93 5.16
N MET A 318 8.69 -11.78 5.69
CA MET A 318 7.89 -11.68 6.91
C MET A 318 6.47 -11.22 6.55
N SER A 319 5.48 -11.78 7.24
CA SER A 319 4.07 -11.45 7.04
C SER A 319 3.37 -11.14 8.35
N ILE A 320 2.58 -10.07 8.37
CA ILE A 320 1.67 -9.77 9.48
C ILE A 320 0.47 -10.71 9.38
N VAL A 321 0.14 -11.40 10.47
CA VAL A 321 -0.94 -12.39 10.54
C VAL A 321 -2.11 -11.94 11.43
N THR A 322 -2.19 -10.64 11.72
CA THR A 322 -3.25 -10.01 12.52
C THR A 322 -3.65 -8.65 11.95
N SER A 323 -4.82 -8.13 12.31
CA SER A 323 -5.26 -6.78 11.96
C SER A 323 -5.11 -5.78 13.10
N SER A 324 -4.98 -4.50 12.74
CA SER A 324 -5.05 -3.36 13.67
C SER A 324 -6.35 -3.36 14.49
N LYS A 325 -7.47 -3.79 13.90
CA LYS A 325 -8.76 -3.98 14.57
C LYS A 325 -8.69 -5.04 15.67
N LYS A 326 -8.01 -6.16 15.43
CA LYS A 326 -7.81 -7.21 16.43
C LYS A 326 -6.94 -6.72 17.59
N ILE A 327 -5.86 -6.00 17.29
CA ILE A 327 -4.99 -5.37 18.30
C ILE A 327 -5.78 -4.36 19.14
N SER A 328 -6.55 -3.48 18.49
CA SER A 328 -7.43 -2.53 19.16
C SER A 328 -8.45 -3.22 20.07
N SER A 329 -9.03 -4.36 19.64
CA SER A 329 -9.97 -5.12 20.47
C SER A 329 -9.35 -5.71 21.75
N ILE A 330 -8.04 -5.95 21.76
CA ILE A 330 -7.33 -6.51 22.91
C ILE A 330 -6.94 -5.41 23.90
N PHE A 331 -6.37 -4.31 23.40
CA PHE A 331 -5.81 -3.27 24.25
C PHE A 331 -6.75 -2.10 24.50
N GLY A 332 -7.87 -2.03 23.77
CA GLY A 332 -8.80 -0.91 23.79
C GLY A 332 -8.30 0.34 23.05
N VAL A 333 -7.16 0.24 22.36
CA VAL A 333 -6.50 1.33 21.62
C VAL A 333 -5.84 0.80 20.35
N SER A 334 -5.91 1.57 19.26
CA SER A 334 -5.28 1.20 17.97
C SER A 334 -3.77 1.47 17.94
N ARG A 335 -3.31 2.47 18.69
CA ARG A 335 -1.90 2.93 18.71
C ARG A 335 -0.98 1.93 19.42
N SER A 336 -0.58 0.87 18.74
CA SER A 336 0.35 -0.13 19.27
C SER A 336 1.48 -0.39 18.30
N ARG A 337 2.68 -0.70 18.82
CA ARG A 337 3.86 -0.96 17.99
C ARG A 337 4.59 -2.22 18.44
N LEU A 338 5.07 -2.98 17.46
CA LEU A 338 5.95 -4.13 17.68
C LEU A 338 7.31 -3.81 17.06
N ALA A 339 8.39 -4.01 17.79
CA ALA A 339 9.77 -3.98 17.29
C ALA A 339 10.43 -5.32 17.56
N PHE A 340 11.24 -5.81 16.63
CA PHE A 340 11.89 -7.12 16.73
C PHE A 340 13.12 -7.19 15.83
N ARG A 341 13.95 -8.22 16.01
CA ARG A 341 15.09 -8.51 15.15
C ARG A 341 14.66 -9.52 14.08
N ASN A 342 14.96 -9.21 12.82
CA ASN A 342 15.02 -10.22 11.77
C ASN A 342 16.41 -10.88 11.85
N ASP A 343 16.51 -12.09 12.37
CA ASP A 343 17.83 -12.69 12.64
C ASP A 343 18.55 -13.16 11.37
N VAL A 344 17.81 -13.39 10.28
CA VAL A 344 18.40 -13.70 8.97
C VAL A 344 19.30 -12.55 8.48
N THR A 345 18.88 -11.31 8.72
CA THR A 345 19.61 -10.11 8.29
C THR A 345 20.40 -9.45 9.43
N GLY A 346 20.00 -9.68 10.68
CA GLY A 346 20.51 -9.01 11.88
C GLY A 346 19.91 -7.62 12.12
N ASN A 347 18.99 -7.17 11.27
CA ASN A 347 18.41 -5.83 11.32
C ASN A 347 17.25 -5.70 12.31
N LEU A 348 16.93 -4.45 12.64
CA LEU A 348 15.71 -4.09 13.35
C LEU A 348 14.54 -4.04 12.36
N ALA A 349 13.45 -4.70 12.69
CA ALA A 349 12.16 -4.57 12.03
C ALA A 349 11.09 -4.07 13.01
N TYR A 350 10.06 -3.39 12.50
CA TYR A 350 8.92 -2.98 13.31
C TYR A 350 7.60 -3.01 12.52
N VAL A 351 6.49 -3.02 13.26
CA VAL A 351 5.12 -2.91 12.75
C VAL A 351 4.40 -1.83 13.55
N ASP A 352 3.76 -0.91 12.84
CA ASP A 352 2.88 0.10 13.43
C ASP A 352 1.40 -0.28 13.23
N PHE A 353 0.77 -0.79 14.29
CA PHE A 353 -0.63 -1.21 14.27
C PHE A 353 -1.60 -0.03 14.36
N ALA A 354 -1.12 1.21 14.50
CA ALA A 354 -1.98 2.39 14.34
C ALA A 354 -2.46 2.54 12.88
N LYS A 355 -1.70 2.00 11.92
CA LYS A 355 -2.04 2.07 10.49
C LYS A 355 -3.17 1.09 10.18
N ILE A 356 -4.06 1.46 9.25
CA ILE A 356 -5.20 0.62 8.83
C ILE A 356 -4.72 -0.64 8.10
N SER A 357 -3.68 -0.51 7.29
CA SER A 357 -2.99 -1.62 6.63
C SER A 357 -1.54 -1.65 7.11
N PRO A 358 -1.27 -2.23 8.30
CA PRO A 358 0.07 -2.24 8.86
C PRO A 358 1.01 -3.02 7.93
N THR A 359 2.22 -2.50 7.76
CA THR A 359 3.31 -3.15 7.01
C THR A 359 4.48 -3.45 7.95
N ILE A 360 5.35 -4.37 7.54
CA ILE A 360 6.62 -4.61 8.23
C ILE A 360 7.65 -3.70 7.61
N VAL A 361 8.27 -2.87 8.46
CA VAL A 361 9.34 -1.97 8.07
C VAL A 361 10.64 -2.52 8.65
N GLU A 362 11.56 -2.92 7.77
CA GLU A 362 12.89 -3.37 8.15
C GLU A 362 13.93 -2.27 7.89
N ILE A 363 14.57 -1.79 8.95
CA ILE A 363 15.58 -0.74 8.88
C ILE A 363 16.91 -1.39 8.51
N LYS A 364 17.34 -1.20 7.26
CA LYS A 364 18.60 -1.73 6.73
C LYS A 364 19.79 -1.05 7.43
N ASP A 365 20.64 -1.84 8.09
CA ASP A 365 21.83 -1.33 8.77
C ASP A 365 22.99 -2.35 8.70
N SER A 366 24.18 -1.90 9.03
CA SER A 366 25.36 -2.71 9.32
C SER A 366 25.48 -3.12 10.79
N LEU A 367 24.65 -2.55 11.67
CA LEU A 367 24.63 -2.84 13.10
C LEU A 367 23.77 -4.06 13.41
N GLY A 368 24.34 -5.07 14.07
CA GLY A 368 23.56 -6.17 14.63
C GLY A 368 22.70 -5.71 15.80
N VAL A 369 21.40 -6.00 15.74
CA VAL A 369 20.39 -5.52 16.71
C VAL A 369 19.98 -6.64 17.67
N TYR A 370 20.20 -6.47 18.96
CA TYR A 370 19.75 -7.40 20.01
C TYR A 370 19.00 -6.64 21.10
N HIS A 371 17.96 -7.27 21.66
CA HIS A 371 17.14 -6.74 22.75
C HIS A 371 16.60 -5.33 22.46
N PRO A 372 15.84 -5.11 21.37
CA PRO A 372 15.16 -3.85 21.16
C PRO A 372 14.16 -3.60 22.28
N ASP A 373 14.04 -2.34 22.71
CA ASP A 373 13.00 -1.88 23.63
C ASP A 373 12.46 -0.54 23.16
N ILE A 374 11.14 -0.45 23.01
CA ILE A 374 10.46 0.73 22.46
C ILE A 374 10.36 1.82 23.55
N SER A 375 10.54 3.09 23.17
CA SER A 375 10.45 4.22 24.10
C SER A 375 9.04 4.41 24.65
N PRO A 376 8.87 5.08 25.81
CA PRO A 376 7.56 5.24 26.43
C PRO A 376 6.52 5.98 25.56
N ASP A 377 6.97 6.81 24.62
CA ASP A 377 6.15 7.53 23.64
C ASP A 377 5.90 6.75 22.33
N GLY A 378 6.48 5.55 22.19
CA GLY A 378 6.36 4.72 20.99
C GLY A 378 7.18 5.18 19.79
N LYS A 379 7.86 6.34 19.86
CA LYS A 379 8.49 7.00 18.69
C LYS A 379 9.94 6.54 18.43
N ARG A 380 10.59 5.89 19.39
CA ARG A 380 12.00 5.48 19.33
C ARG A 380 12.19 4.05 19.83
N VAL A 381 13.36 3.52 19.56
CA VAL A 381 13.80 2.19 20.00
C VAL A 381 15.23 2.28 20.50
N THR A 382 15.49 1.64 21.64
CA THR A 382 16.85 1.39 22.13
C THR A 382 17.19 -0.07 21.89
N PHE A 383 18.44 -0.38 21.57
CA PHE A 383 18.90 -1.76 21.35
C PHE A 383 20.39 -1.86 21.62
N CYS A 384 20.92 -3.08 21.66
CA CYS A 384 22.35 -3.33 21.81
C CYS A 384 22.92 -4.28 20.76
N THR A 385 24.24 -4.49 20.78
CA THR A 385 24.95 -5.34 19.80
C THR A 385 25.32 -6.73 20.34
N GLY A 386 24.96 -7.03 21.60
CA GLY A 386 25.32 -8.28 22.28
C GLY A 386 24.10 -9.06 22.77
N GLN A 387 24.22 -10.38 22.80
CA GLN A 387 23.15 -11.31 23.19
C GLN A 387 23.15 -11.61 24.70
N GLU A 388 22.01 -12.02 25.25
CA GLU A 388 21.91 -12.53 26.62
C GLU A 388 22.70 -13.84 26.74
N GLY A 389 23.38 -14.04 27.87
CA GLY A 389 24.14 -15.26 28.17
C GLY A 389 25.55 -15.31 27.57
N ILE A 390 25.94 -14.35 26.75
CA ILE A 390 27.27 -14.26 26.12
C ILE A 390 28.06 -13.09 26.72
N SER A 391 29.20 -13.38 27.36
CA SER A 391 30.10 -12.33 27.86
C SER A 391 30.86 -11.66 26.73
N GLY A 392 31.06 -10.35 26.84
CA GLY A 392 31.72 -9.55 25.81
C GLY A 392 31.29 -8.08 25.84
N ASN A 393 32.00 -7.26 25.05
CA ASN A 393 31.62 -5.87 24.88
C ASN A 393 30.35 -5.76 24.04
N SER A 394 29.41 -4.95 24.49
CA SER A 394 28.19 -4.60 23.76
C SER A 394 28.06 -3.08 23.71
N ALA A 395 27.44 -2.54 22.67
CA ALA A 395 27.16 -1.12 22.54
C ALA A 395 25.65 -0.87 22.49
N VAL A 396 25.17 0.16 23.18
CA VAL A 396 23.76 0.59 23.17
C VAL A 396 23.57 1.77 22.21
N TYR A 397 22.48 1.71 21.46
CA TYR A 397 22.06 2.74 20.52
C TYR A 397 20.59 3.08 20.74
N VAL A 398 20.22 4.32 20.37
CA VAL A 398 18.82 4.75 20.21
C VAL A 398 18.64 5.26 18.79
N ARG A 399 17.49 4.97 18.18
CA ARG A 399 17.05 5.57 16.92
C ARG A 399 15.54 5.82 16.91
N ASN A 400 15.06 6.57 15.92
CA ASN A 400 13.65 6.73 15.66
C ASN A 400 13.07 5.45 15.02
N LEU A 401 11.81 5.15 15.32
CA LEU A 401 11.03 4.10 14.65
C LEU A 401 10.31 4.72 13.44
N ASP A 402 11.09 4.98 12.39
CA ASP A 402 10.63 5.42 11.07
C ASP A 402 11.30 4.57 9.98
N ALA A 403 10.81 4.66 8.74
CA ALA A 403 11.27 3.81 7.63
C ALA A 403 12.78 3.94 7.33
N GLU A 404 13.33 5.14 7.54
CA GLU A 404 14.75 5.44 7.31
C GLU A 404 15.63 5.15 8.54
N GLY A 405 15.04 4.79 9.68
CA GLY A 405 15.76 4.58 10.94
C GLY A 405 16.54 5.79 11.42
N THR A 406 15.99 7.00 11.24
CA THR A 406 16.71 8.26 11.47
C THR A 406 17.11 8.47 12.95
N GLY A 407 17.99 9.45 13.20
CA GLY A 407 18.31 9.88 14.55
C GLY A 407 19.12 8.86 15.38
N LEU A 408 19.93 8.03 14.72
CA LEU A 408 20.80 7.06 15.38
C LEU A 408 21.86 7.74 16.27
N VAL A 409 21.86 7.39 17.56
CA VAL A 409 22.83 7.88 18.54
C VAL A 409 23.37 6.71 19.36
N LYS A 410 24.69 6.69 19.58
CA LYS A 410 25.40 5.70 20.40
C LYS A 410 25.63 6.21 21.83
N LEU A 411 25.48 5.35 22.82
CA LEU A 411 25.91 5.64 24.19
C LEU A 411 27.45 5.50 24.31
N ASP A 412 28.12 6.56 24.74
CA ASP A 412 29.58 6.60 24.88
C ASP A 412 30.07 6.00 26.20
N VAL A 413 30.03 4.68 26.29
CA VAL A 413 30.59 3.90 27.41
C VAL A 413 31.34 2.67 26.89
N LYS A 414 32.19 2.09 27.74
CA LYS A 414 33.02 0.93 27.36
C LYS A 414 32.18 -0.28 26.93
N SER A 415 31.11 -0.58 27.66
CA SER A 415 30.19 -1.67 27.36
C SER A 415 28.82 -1.39 27.98
N ALA A 416 27.77 -1.65 27.22
CA ALA A 416 26.38 -1.56 27.63
C ALA A 416 25.56 -2.62 26.87
N ALA A 417 24.75 -3.39 27.58
CA ALA A 417 23.92 -4.47 27.03
C ALA A 417 22.51 -4.43 27.62
N ILE A 418 21.56 -5.03 26.88
CA ILE A 418 20.13 -5.22 27.23
C ILE A 418 19.50 -3.92 27.78
N PRO A 419 19.43 -2.87 26.95
CA PRO A 419 18.87 -1.58 27.37
C PRO A 419 17.36 -1.69 27.59
N ARG A 420 16.84 -1.00 28.62
CA ARG A 420 15.40 -0.90 28.90
C ARG A 420 14.98 0.52 29.24
N TRP A 421 13.90 1.00 28.64
CA TRP A 421 13.33 2.30 28.93
C TRP A 421 12.63 2.33 30.29
N ARG A 422 12.73 3.46 30.99
CA ARG A 422 11.97 3.78 32.20
C ARG A 422 11.58 5.25 32.22
N VAL A 423 10.44 5.54 32.84
CA VAL A 423 10.04 6.89 33.22
C VAL A 423 10.21 7.00 34.72
N LEU A 424 10.97 7.99 35.19
CA LEU A 424 11.17 8.27 36.60
C LEU A 424 9.99 9.07 37.17
N GLU A 425 9.85 9.09 38.50
CA GLU A 425 8.79 9.84 39.21
C GLU A 425 8.78 11.35 38.86
N ASN A 426 9.95 11.91 38.53
CA ASN A 426 10.09 13.30 38.11
C ASN A 426 9.72 13.53 36.62
N GLY A 427 9.24 12.51 35.91
CA GLY A 427 8.90 12.55 34.49
C GLY A 427 10.08 12.33 33.53
N ASP A 428 11.31 12.19 34.04
CA ASP A 428 12.46 11.99 33.17
C ASP A 428 12.45 10.60 32.53
N THR A 429 12.68 10.56 31.23
CA THR A 429 12.93 9.32 30.50
C THR A 429 14.40 8.91 30.62
N VAL A 430 14.63 7.68 31.06
CA VAL A 430 15.97 7.09 31.22
C VAL A 430 16.05 5.71 30.56
N ILE A 431 17.27 5.28 30.25
CA ILE A 431 17.59 3.93 29.79
C ILE A 431 18.44 3.25 30.86
N VAL A 432 18.00 2.09 31.30
CA VAL A 432 18.77 1.20 32.19
C VAL A 432 19.50 0.17 31.33
N TYR A 433 20.75 -0.14 31.67
CA TYR A 433 21.57 -1.12 30.96
C TYR A 433 22.55 -1.82 31.91
N VAL A 434 23.13 -2.92 31.46
CA VAL A 434 24.18 -3.65 32.21
C VAL A 434 25.53 -3.62 31.49
N THR A 435 26.62 -3.72 32.23
CA THR A 435 27.98 -3.68 31.64
C THR A 435 28.39 -4.98 30.92
N ASP A 436 27.80 -6.12 31.29
CA ASP A 436 27.99 -7.44 30.68
C ASP A 436 26.70 -8.26 30.88
N ALA A 437 26.25 -8.96 29.84
CA ALA A 437 25.03 -9.77 29.85
C ALA A 437 25.31 -11.28 29.84
N GLY A 438 26.52 -11.70 30.20
CA GLY A 438 26.97 -13.08 30.08
C GLY A 438 26.53 -14.00 31.22
N ASN A 439 27.49 -14.60 31.91
CA ASN A 439 27.20 -15.65 32.89
C ASN A 439 26.69 -15.09 34.22
N ASN A 440 25.42 -15.36 34.56
CA ASN A 440 24.85 -15.00 35.86
C ASN A 440 24.86 -16.15 36.90
N LYS A 441 25.42 -17.32 36.59
CA LYS A 441 25.46 -18.48 37.51
C LYS A 441 26.49 -18.30 38.63
N ASP A 442 27.67 -17.77 38.29
CA ASP A 442 28.74 -17.51 39.26
C ASP A 442 28.50 -16.15 39.93
N GLU A 443 28.45 -16.13 41.26
CA GLU A 443 28.14 -14.92 42.03
C GLU A 443 29.22 -13.84 41.90
N SER A 444 30.49 -14.23 41.87
CA SER A 444 31.61 -13.29 41.75
C SER A 444 31.64 -12.63 40.37
N VAL A 445 31.38 -13.40 39.32
CA VAL A 445 31.27 -12.89 37.94
C VAL A 445 30.07 -11.98 37.80
N PHE A 446 28.91 -12.38 38.34
CA PHE A 446 27.70 -11.57 38.30
C PHE A 446 27.89 -10.22 39.00
N LYS A 447 28.51 -10.21 40.20
CA LYS A 447 28.77 -8.99 40.97
C LYS A 447 29.92 -8.13 40.42
N ALA A 448 30.79 -8.68 39.58
CA ALA A 448 31.79 -7.89 38.86
C ALA A 448 31.18 -7.02 37.75
N ALA A 449 30.01 -7.43 37.22
CA ALA A 449 29.19 -6.59 36.35
C ALA A 449 28.33 -5.62 37.18
N SER A 450 27.67 -4.67 36.50
CA SER A 450 26.86 -3.65 37.19
C SER A 450 25.70 -3.15 36.33
N THR A 451 24.66 -2.68 37.00
CA THR A 451 23.49 -2.03 36.41
C THR A 451 23.65 -0.51 36.50
N TRP A 452 23.39 0.17 35.39
CA TRP A 452 23.53 1.61 35.21
C TRP A 452 22.24 2.20 34.65
N GLN A 453 22.06 3.52 34.81
CA GLN A 453 21.05 4.28 34.07
C GLN A 453 21.68 5.47 33.37
N VAL A 454 21.02 5.97 32.34
CA VAL A 454 21.39 7.22 31.65
C VAL A 454 20.13 7.95 31.21
N LYS A 455 20.09 9.27 31.40
CA LYS A 455 18.98 10.10 30.89
C LYS A 455 19.03 10.18 29.37
N PHE A 456 17.88 10.15 28.71
CA PHE A 456 17.78 10.39 27.28
C PHE A 456 16.74 11.48 27.02
N ALA A 457 17.17 12.61 26.45
CA ALA A 457 16.31 13.74 26.17
C ALA A 457 16.82 14.51 24.94
N ASN A 458 15.92 15.09 24.17
CA ASN A 458 16.26 15.88 22.97
C ASN A 458 17.17 15.12 21.99
N GLY A 459 16.95 13.81 21.86
CA GLY A 459 17.74 12.93 20.99
C GLY A 459 19.17 12.69 21.44
N LYS A 460 19.52 12.88 22.71
CA LYS A 460 20.90 12.70 23.22
C LYS A 460 20.92 11.95 24.55
N PHE A 461 21.97 11.14 24.75
CA PHE A 461 22.32 10.59 26.05
C PHE A 461 22.91 11.67 26.96
N GLY A 462 22.50 11.67 28.22
CA GLY A 462 23.12 12.44 29.29
C GLY A 462 24.27 11.68 29.96
N GLU A 463 24.60 12.09 31.19
CA GLU A 463 25.64 11.43 32.00
C GLU A 463 25.13 10.10 32.59
N PRO A 464 25.83 8.97 32.38
CA PRO A 464 25.48 7.71 33.00
C PRO A 464 25.74 7.70 34.51
N SER A 465 24.86 7.05 35.28
CA SER A 465 25.02 6.82 36.71
C SER A 465 24.86 5.36 37.08
N LYS A 466 25.77 4.85 37.90
CA LYS A 466 25.72 3.48 38.42
C LYS A 466 24.59 3.36 39.43
N LEU A 467 23.76 2.32 39.30
CA LEU A 467 22.72 2.02 40.27
C LEU A 467 23.22 1.06 41.35
N PHE A 468 23.78 -0.08 40.96
CA PHE A 468 24.30 -1.12 41.87
C PHE A 468 25.15 -2.18 41.14
N ASP A 469 25.82 -3.04 41.91
CA ASP A 469 26.57 -4.21 41.42
C ASP A 469 25.64 -5.40 41.11
N GLY A 470 26.00 -6.18 40.09
CA GLY A 470 25.13 -7.20 39.50
C GLY A 470 24.58 -6.76 38.15
N ALA A 471 24.58 -7.66 37.16
CA ALA A 471 23.98 -7.42 35.85
C ALA A 471 22.47 -7.69 35.89
N TYR A 472 21.68 -6.86 36.57
CA TYR A 472 20.21 -6.97 36.55
C TYR A 472 19.64 -6.31 35.29
N HIS A 473 19.20 -7.13 34.34
CA HIS A 473 18.68 -6.70 33.03
C HIS A 473 17.24 -7.18 32.76
N GLY A 474 16.55 -7.80 33.71
CA GLY A 474 15.15 -8.19 33.57
C GLY A 474 14.15 -7.06 33.88
N GLY A 475 14.64 -5.87 34.27
CA GLY A 475 13.83 -4.71 34.58
C GLY A 475 13.88 -4.28 36.05
N ILE A 476 13.41 -3.07 36.33
CA ILE A 476 13.29 -2.49 37.67
C ILE A 476 11.85 -1.99 37.82
N SER A 477 11.20 -2.31 38.94
CA SER A 477 9.83 -1.87 39.23
C SER A 477 9.73 -0.34 39.35
N ASP A 478 8.54 0.21 39.10
CA ASP A 478 8.31 1.66 39.12
C ASP A 478 8.52 2.25 40.52
N ASP A 479 8.14 1.49 41.55
CA ASP A 479 8.35 1.81 42.98
C ASP A 479 9.80 1.58 43.46
N GLU A 480 10.68 1.12 42.56
CA GLU A 480 12.08 0.77 42.80
C GLU A 480 12.29 -0.22 43.95
N LYS A 481 11.32 -1.12 44.20
CA LYS A 481 11.40 -2.15 45.24
C LYS A 481 11.96 -3.48 44.76
N LEU A 482 11.89 -3.76 43.46
CA LEU A 482 12.32 -5.03 42.89
C LEU A 482 13.06 -4.83 41.58
N THR A 483 14.13 -5.60 41.38
CA THR A 483 14.75 -5.80 40.07
C THR A 483 15.16 -7.26 39.93
N VAL A 484 15.13 -7.78 38.71
CA VAL A 484 15.39 -9.19 38.43
C VAL A 484 16.35 -9.36 37.26
N SER A 485 16.93 -10.55 37.13
CA SER A 485 17.67 -10.97 35.95
C SER A 485 17.50 -12.45 35.69
N GLY A 486 17.47 -12.80 34.40
CA GLY A 486 17.58 -14.16 33.89
C GLY A 486 18.93 -14.39 33.23
N ALA A 487 19.17 -15.62 32.77
CA ALA A 487 20.17 -16.07 31.77
C ALA A 487 20.52 -17.54 32.07
N ARG A 488 20.79 -17.83 33.35
CA ARG A 488 20.94 -19.19 33.89
C ARG A 488 20.26 -19.33 35.24
N LEU A 489 20.35 -18.34 36.11
CA LEU A 489 19.63 -18.29 37.38
C LEU A 489 18.61 -17.15 37.35
N LEU A 490 17.45 -17.34 38.00
CA LEU A 490 16.53 -16.25 38.28
C LEU A 490 17.02 -15.49 39.52
N ARG A 491 17.67 -14.35 39.31
CA ARG A 491 18.17 -13.50 40.39
C ARG A 491 17.20 -12.37 40.67
N ALA A 492 17.01 -12.04 41.93
CA ALA A 492 16.24 -10.87 42.35
C ALA A 492 17.10 -10.00 43.28
N ARG A 493 16.78 -8.71 43.30
CA ARG A 493 17.28 -7.77 44.29
C ARG A 493 16.08 -7.02 44.86
N ILE A 494 15.88 -7.17 46.16
CA ILE A 494 14.66 -6.76 46.87
C ILE A 494 15.01 -5.67 47.86
N ALA A 495 14.34 -4.53 47.75
CA ALA A 495 14.56 -3.40 48.65
C ALA A 495 14.09 -3.71 50.07
N ALA A 496 14.88 -3.28 51.07
CA ALA A 496 14.44 -3.28 52.46
C ALA A 496 13.23 -2.36 52.65
N LYS A 497 12.49 -2.57 53.75
CA LYS A 497 11.34 -1.72 54.13
C LYS A 497 11.75 -0.24 54.17
N GLU A 498 10.95 0.63 53.53
CA GLU A 498 11.25 2.07 53.34
C GLU A 498 12.55 2.40 52.56
N SER A 499 13.08 1.47 51.76
CA SER A 499 14.29 1.67 50.93
C SER A 499 14.02 1.39 49.45
N THR A 500 15.04 1.50 48.60
CA THR A 500 14.96 1.19 47.16
C THR A 500 16.08 0.23 46.77
N VAL A 501 15.97 -0.42 45.62
CA VAL A 501 17.03 -1.31 45.09
C VAL A 501 18.38 -0.60 44.89
N LYS A 502 18.36 0.74 44.77
CA LYS A 502 19.55 1.61 44.68
C LYS A 502 20.26 1.82 46.02
N SER A 503 19.61 1.54 47.14
CA SER A 503 20.13 1.81 48.49
C SER A 503 20.28 0.51 49.29
N LYS A 504 19.42 0.24 50.27
CA LYS A 504 19.47 -1.00 51.07
C LYS A 504 18.59 -2.07 50.44
N ALA A 505 19.21 -3.11 49.90
CA ALA A 505 18.52 -4.23 49.27
C ALA A 505 19.30 -5.53 49.45
N GLU A 506 18.58 -6.65 49.43
CA GLU A 506 19.11 -8.00 49.53
C GLU A 506 19.04 -8.68 48.16
N ASP A 507 20.07 -9.46 47.82
CA ASP A 507 20.12 -10.20 46.57
C ASP A 507 19.76 -11.66 46.84
N GLU A 508 18.85 -12.21 46.03
CA GLU A 508 18.34 -13.57 46.17
C GLU A 508 18.43 -14.36 44.85
N VAL A 509 18.41 -15.68 44.97
CA VAL A 509 18.20 -16.60 43.84
C VAL A 509 16.85 -17.27 44.03
N TRP A 510 15.93 -16.99 43.11
CA TRP A 510 14.58 -17.54 43.11
C TRP A 510 14.52 -18.89 42.37
N TYR A 511 13.31 -19.48 42.33
CA TYR A 511 13.03 -20.69 41.56
C TYR A 511 13.93 -21.90 41.92
N GLY A 512 14.32 -21.98 43.20
CA GLY A 512 15.15 -23.08 43.71
C GLY A 512 16.57 -23.15 43.14
N GLY A 513 17.03 -22.11 42.43
CA GLY A 513 18.32 -22.12 41.72
C GLY A 513 18.33 -23.00 40.46
N GLU A 514 17.16 -23.44 39.99
CA GLU A 514 17.02 -24.11 38.71
C GLU A 514 17.20 -23.12 37.54
N GLN A 515 17.37 -23.66 36.33
CA GLN A 515 17.70 -22.85 35.18
C GLN A 515 16.50 -22.01 34.71
N ALA A 516 16.71 -20.69 34.61
CA ALA A 516 15.70 -19.73 34.15
C ALA A 516 16.31 -18.69 33.19
N CYS A 517 15.65 -18.50 32.05
CA CYS A 517 16.04 -17.61 30.95
C CYS A 517 14.93 -16.59 30.63
N ASN A 518 15.26 -15.53 29.87
CA ASN A 518 14.31 -14.52 29.38
C ASN A 518 13.43 -13.92 30.50
N ALA A 519 14.06 -13.59 31.63
CA ALA A 519 13.34 -13.02 32.75
C ALA A 519 12.95 -11.57 32.45
N SER A 520 11.66 -11.26 32.59
CA SER A 520 11.11 -9.93 32.34
C SER A 520 10.15 -9.53 33.46
N LEU A 521 10.36 -8.34 34.00
CA LEU A 521 9.63 -7.79 35.14
C LEU A 521 8.54 -6.83 34.69
N ASN A 522 7.30 -7.11 35.09
CA ASN A 522 6.22 -6.16 34.97
C ASN A 522 6.44 -5.04 35.99
N LYS A 523 6.67 -3.81 35.51
CA LYS A 523 7.16 -2.70 36.35
C LYS A 523 6.15 -2.27 37.42
N THR A 524 4.86 -2.45 37.15
CA THR A 524 3.76 -2.04 38.03
C THR A 524 3.32 -3.17 38.96
N THR A 525 3.01 -4.35 38.41
CA THR A 525 2.52 -5.49 39.22
C THR A 525 3.63 -6.24 39.95
N LYS A 526 4.89 -6.00 39.57
CA LYS A 526 6.10 -6.68 40.07
C LYS A 526 6.14 -8.20 39.82
N LYS A 527 5.27 -8.70 38.94
CA LYS A 527 5.31 -10.09 38.48
C LYS A 527 6.47 -10.28 37.51
N THR A 528 7.20 -11.38 37.69
CA THR A 528 8.32 -11.74 36.82
C THR A 528 7.91 -12.91 35.95
N LEU A 529 7.90 -12.72 34.62
CA LEU A 529 7.81 -13.83 33.68
C LEU A 529 9.20 -14.38 33.37
N PHE A 530 9.30 -15.68 33.10
CA PHE A 530 10.53 -16.33 32.65
C PHE A 530 10.23 -17.70 32.02
N LEU A 531 11.24 -18.26 31.34
CA LEU A 531 11.20 -19.58 30.73
C LEU A 531 12.13 -20.55 31.47
N ASP A 532 11.72 -21.80 31.60
CA ASP A 532 12.44 -22.84 32.35
C ASP A 532 12.79 -24.07 31.51
N PHE A 533 13.61 -24.96 32.08
CA PHE A 533 14.13 -26.16 31.42
C PHE A 533 13.35 -27.43 31.79
N ALA A 534 12.07 -27.30 32.12
CA ALA A 534 11.19 -28.37 32.58
C ALA A 534 11.74 -29.10 33.82
N GLY A 535 12.23 -28.31 34.78
CA GLY A 535 12.81 -28.82 36.02
C GLY A 535 11.78 -29.30 37.03
N GLU A 536 12.23 -29.76 38.20
CA GLU A 536 11.34 -30.33 39.23
C GLU A 536 10.38 -29.26 39.77
N THR A 537 10.88 -28.05 40.02
CA THR A 537 10.07 -26.94 40.55
C THR A 537 8.92 -26.59 39.62
N GLY A 538 9.20 -26.42 38.33
CA GLY A 538 8.21 -26.08 37.31
C GLY A 538 7.21 -27.21 37.05
N THR A 539 7.68 -28.45 36.87
CA THR A 539 6.79 -29.60 36.60
C THR A 539 5.86 -29.91 37.78
N LYS A 540 6.34 -29.72 39.02
CA LYS A 540 5.52 -29.85 40.23
C LYS A 540 4.45 -28.77 40.32
N PHE A 541 4.78 -27.53 39.97
CA PHE A 541 3.81 -26.42 39.97
C PHE A 541 2.71 -26.61 38.91
N VAL A 542 3.10 -26.98 37.70
CA VAL A 542 2.16 -27.22 36.59
C VAL A 542 1.35 -28.52 36.80
N GLY A 543 1.88 -29.48 37.56
CA GLY A 543 1.24 -30.77 37.81
C GLY A 543 1.38 -31.78 36.67
N SER A 544 2.20 -31.47 35.66
CA SER A 544 2.49 -32.35 34.52
C SER A 544 3.90 -32.10 33.97
N LYS A 545 4.45 -33.08 33.25
CA LYS A 545 5.71 -32.93 32.52
C LYS A 545 5.48 -32.15 31.22
N TYR A 546 6.49 -31.40 30.82
CA TYR A 546 6.54 -30.63 29.58
C TYR A 546 7.99 -30.54 29.10
N ARG A 547 8.25 -29.96 27.92
CA ARG A 547 9.58 -29.79 27.34
C ARG A 547 10.19 -28.45 27.74
N THR A 548 11.50 -28.29 27.56
CA THR A 548 12.20 -27.00 27.74
C THR A 548 11.45 -25.87 27.03
N HIS A 549 11.22 -24.77 27.75
CA HIS A 549 10.49 -23.58 27.29
C HIS A 549 9.04 -23.81 26.80
N GLU A 550 8.44 -24.98 27.04
CA GLU A 550 7.03 -25.22 26.69
C GLU A 550 6.07 -24.47 27.63
N ARG A 551 6.57 -23.95 28.76
CA ARG A 551 5.82 -23.18 29.74
C ARG A 551 6.44 -21.80 29.92
N MET A 552 5.60 -20.78 29.85
CA MET A 552 5.89 -19.46 30.38
C MET A 552 5.45 -19.43 31.83
N LEU A 553 6.39 -19.30 32.77
CA LEU A 553 6.14 -19.28 34.20
C LEU A 553 6.13 -17.85 34.73
N ILE A 554 5.27 -17.60 35.73
CA ILE A 554 5.14 -16.28 36.36
C ILE A 554 5.31 -16.42 37.86
N ALA A 555 6.26 -15.65 38.41
CA ALA A 555 6.46 -15.48 39.84
C ALA A 555 5.91 -14.13 40.33
N ASP A 556 5.43 -14.09 41.58
CA ASP A 556 5.11 -12.86 42.29
C ASP A 556 6.37 -12.10 42.76
N ASP A 557 6.18 -11.00 43.47
CA ASP A 557 7.26 -10.14 43.96
C ASP A 557 8.10 -10.76 45.10
N GLY A 558 7.71 -11.94 45.60
CA GLY A 558 8.47 -12.78 46.52
C GLY A 558 9.09 -14.02 45.87
N GLY A 559 9.05 -14.14 44.54
CA GLY A 559 9.64 -15.26 43.80
C GLY A 559 8.82 -16.55 43.82
N LYS A 560 7.58 -16.52 44.30
CA LYS A 560 6.69 -17.69 44.32
C LYS A 560 5.94 -17.78 42.98
N LEU A 561 5.91 -18.98 42.40
CA LEU A 561 5.11 -19.25 41.20
C LEU A 561 3.62 -19.04 41.45
N VAL A 562 2.98 -18.26 40.58
CA VAL A 562 1.55 -17.89 40.66
C VAL A 562 0.75 -18.27 39.41
N SER A 563 1.39 -18.41 38.24
CA SER A 563 0.71 -18.83 37.00
C SER A 563 1.68 -19.48 36.02
N SER A 564 1.13 -20.22 35.05
CA SER A 564 1.85 -20.70 33.88
C SER A 564 0.95 -20.68 32.64
N VAL A 565 1.52 -20.37 31.48
CA VAL A 565 0.86 -20.53 30.17
C VAL A 565 1.63 -21.55 29.34
N ALA A 566 0.91 -22.43 28.63
CA ALA A 566 1.51 -23.39 27.70
C ALA A 566 1.73 -22.76 26.33
N ALA A 567 2.82 -23.12 25.67
CA ALA A 567 3.02 -22.81 24.26
C ALA A 567 1.97 -23.52 23.38
N PRO A 568 1.64 -22.99 22.19
CA PRO A 568 0.79 -23.68 21.23
C PRO A 568 1.37 -25.05 20.87
N SER A 569 0.50 -26.01 20.52
CA SER A 569 0.94 -27.34 20.09
C SER A 569 1.98 -27.26 18.96
N GLY A 570 3.09 -27.98 19.11
CA GLY A 570 4.20 -27.98 18.16
C GLY A 570 5.27 -26.91 18.41
N TYR A 571 5.05 -25.98 19.34
CA TYR A 571 5.97 -24.88 19.62
C TYR A 571 6.46 -24.86 21.08
N THR A 572 7.52 -24.09 21.32
CA THR A 572 7.98 -23.62 22.63
C THR A 572 8.13 -22.10 22.59
N PHE A 573 8.19 -21.43 23.73
CA PHE A 573 8.45 -20.00 23.79
C PHE A 573 9.96 -19.70 23.72
N ASP A 574 10.31 -18.53 23.22
CA ASP A 574 11.62 -17.91 23.42
C ASP A 574 11.47 -16.38 23.39
N HIS A 575 12.50 -15.66 23.85
CA HIS A 575 12.58 -14.19 23.79
C HIS A 575 11.36 -13.48 24.40
N SER A 576 10.85 -13.99 25.52
CA SER A 576 9.61 -13.52 26.11
C SER A 576 9.78 -12.21 26.90
N GLU A 577 8.85 -11.27 26.71
CA GLU A 577 8.81 -9.96 27.36
C GLU A 577 7.39 -9.61 27.80
N TRP A 578 7.23 -8.80 28.86
CA TRP A 578 5.93 -8.18 29.15
C TRP A 578 5.63 -7.14 28.07
N VAL A 579 4.36 -7.06 27.64
CA VAL A 579 3.89 -5.92 26.84
C VAL A 579 4.00 -4.66 27.70
N GLN A 580 4.61 -3.60 27.17
CA GLN A 580 4.74 -2.35 27.91
C GLN A 580 3.37 -1.75 28.19
N ASN A 581 3.19 -1.23 29.42
CA ASN A 581 1.94 -0.65 29.91
C ASN A 581 0.75 -1.62 29.96
N ASP A 582 0.99 -2.93 30.02
CA ASP A 582 -0.05 -3.94 30.27
C ASP A 582 0.29 -4.84 31.45
N GLU A 583 -0.73 -5.28 32.20
CA GLU A 583 -0.56 -6.13 33.39
C GLU A 583 -0.76 -7.62 33.12
N THR A 584 -1.27 -7.96 31.92
CA THR A 584 -1.78 -9.29 31.60
C THR A 584 -1.20 -9.87 30.31
N MET A 585 -0.66 -9.04 29.44
CA MET A 585 -0.15 -9.46 28.13
C MET A 585 1.37 -9.58 28.12
N ALA A 586 1.86 -10.69 27.60
CA ALA A 586 3.26 -10.88 27.23
C ALA A 586 3.40 -10.98 25.70
N VAL A 587 4.60 -10.75 25.19
CA VAL A 587 5.00 -11.01 23.81
C VAL A 587 6.13 -12.02 23.82
N ALA A 588 6.12 -12.97 22.89
CA ALA A 588 7.16 -13.99 22.79
C ALA A 588 7.33 -14.45 21.35
N THR A 589 8.50 -15.01 21.06
CA THR A 589 8.72 -15.79 19.82
C THR A 589 8.31 -17.25 20.04
N LEU A 590 7.84 -17.89 18.97
CA LEU A 590 7.46 -19.30 18.98
C LEU A 590 8.48 -20.10 18.19
N THR A 591 9.19 -20.97 18.89
CA THR A 591 10.21 -21.86 18.34
C THR A 591 9.58 -23.19 17.96
N ASN A 592 9.78 -23.65 16.73
CA ASN A 592 9.27 -24.94 16.27
C ASN A 592 10.16 -26.11 16.72
N ALA A 593 9.79 -27.35 16.36
CA ALA A 593 10.53 -28.54 16.77
C ALA A 593 11.98 -28.62 16.23
N ASP A 594 12.28 -27.91 15.13
CA ASP A 594 13.60 -27.86 14.50
C ASP A 594 14.47 -26.71 15.06
N GLY A 595 13.92 -25.91 15.98
CA GLY A 595 14.63 -24.79 16.63
C GLY A 595 14.46 -23.43 15.93
N ALA A 596 13.60 -23.34 14.92
CA ALA A 596 13.40 -22.09 14.17
C ALA A 596 12.33 -21.18 14.78
N HIS A 597 12.59 -19.87 14.83
CA HIS A 597 11.73 -18.87 15.46
C HIS A 597 10.75 -18.24 14.47
N GLN A 598 9.77 -19.01 14.03
CA GLN A 598 8.97 -18.64 12.85
C GLN A 598 7.84 -17.65 13.15
N LYS A 599 7.50 -17.40 14.43
CA LYS A 599 6.38 -16.52 14.78
C LYS A 599 6.68 -15.63 15.99
N ILE A 600 6.10 -14.44 16.00
CA ILE A 600 5.94 -13.60 17.20
C ILE A 600 4.46 -13.64 17.60
N ALA A 601 4.17 -13.81 18.89
CA ALA A 601 2.81 -13.89 19.40
C ALA A 601 2.61 -13.09 20.69
N LEU A 602 1.40 -12.54 20.85
CA LEU A 602 0.87 -12.08 22.11
C LEU A 602 0.33 -13.25 22.93
N VAL A 603 0.61 -13.24 24.23
CA VAL A 603 0.22 -14.27 25.18
C VAL A 603 -0.53 -13.61 26.32
N ASN A 604 -1.82 -13.95 26.48
CA ASN A 604 -2.60 -13.50 27.62
C ASN A 604 -2.30 -14.39 28.83
N THR A 605 -1.68 -13.82 29.85
CA THR A 605 -1.22 -14.55 31.03
C THR A 605 -2.33 -14.93 32.02
N LYS A 606 -3.55 -14.41 31.81
CA LYS A 606 -4.73 -14.66 32.65
C LYS A 606 -5.55 -15.85 32.16
N ASP A 607 -5.79 -15.96 30.86
CA ASP A 607 -6.62 -17.02 30.27
C ASP A 607 -5.85 -17.98 29.35
N GLY A 608 -4.59 -17.69 29.05
CA GLY A 608 -3.72 -18.51 28.20
C GLY A 608 -4.00 -18.39 26.70
N SER A 609 -4.84 -17.44 26.27
CA SER A 609 -5.07 -17.19 24.85
C SER A 609 -3.81 -16.63 24.16
N ILE A 610 -3.61 -17.03 22.90
CA ILE A 610 -2.43 -16.68 22.10
C ILE A 610 -2.89 -16.12 20.76
N LEU A 611 -2.35 -14.96 20.38
CA LEU A 611 -2.56 -14.31 19.09
C LEU A 611 -1.22 -14.16 18.37
N ASN A 612 -1.06 -14.80 17.22
CA ASN A 612 0.11 -14.58 16.38
C ASN A 612 0.06 -13.18 15.76
N LEU A 613 1.20 -12.49 15.73
CA LEU A 613 1.36 -11.14 15.20
C LEU A 613 2.05 -11.15 13.84
N VAL A 614 3.21 -11.80 13.77
CA VAL A 614 4.09 -11.84 12.61
C VAL A 614 4.59 -13.27 12.42
N GLU A 615 4.71 -13.70 11.17
CA GLU A 615 5.41 -14.92 10.76
C GLU A 615 6.61 -14.59 9.87
N GLY A 616 7.67 -15.39 9.94
CA GLY A 616 8.89 -15.23 9.15
C GLY A 616 9.81 -16.45 9.30
N GLU A 617 11.06 -16.33 8.84
CA GLU A 617 12.05 -17.40 8.92
C GLU A 617 12.68 -17.50 10.32
N GLU A 618 13.31 -16.41 10.79
CA GLU A 618 13.91 -16.31 12.12
C GLU A 618 13.63 -14.93 12.75
N LEU A 619 12.70 -14.92 13.71
CA LEU A 619 12.22 -13.71 14.40
C LEU A 619 12.67 -13.72 15.86
N TRP A 620 13.43 -12.70 16.30
CA TRP A 620 14.08 -12.70 17.60
C TRP A 620 13.77 -11.42 18.40
N HIS A 621 13.84 -11.52 19.73
CA HIS A 621 13.77 -10.39 20.68
C HIS A 621 12.62 -9.38 20.42
N PRO A 622 11.35 -9.79 20.48
CA PRO A 622 10.22 -8.88 20.31
C PRO A 622 10.07 -7.93 21.51
N SER A 623 9.72 -6.68 21.22
CA SER A 623 9.26 -5.68 22.18
C SER A 623 7.95 -5.09 21.67
N PHE A 624 6.92 -5.14 22.50
CA PHE A 624 5.58 -4.67 22.15
C PHE A 624 5.20 -3.51 23.07
N TRP A 625 4.84 -2.39 22.45
CA TRP A 625 4.47 -1.17 23.13
C TRP A 625 2.99 -0.85 22.91
N THR A 626 2.34 -0.46 24.01
CA THR A 626 1.02 0.17 24.02
C THR A 626 1.12 1.46 24.83
N PRO A 627 0.33 2.50 24.55
CA PRO A 627 0.34 3.75 25.30
C PRO A 627 -0.07 3.51 26.75
N SER A 628 0.57 4.25 27.67
CA SER A 628 0.22 4.21 29.10
C SER A 628 -1.15 4.81 29.38
N ASP A 629 -1.56 5.80 28.58
CA ASP A 629 -2.91 6.35 28.60
C ASP A 629 -3.81 5.53 27.68
N LYS A 630 -4.44 4.48 28.25
CA LYS A 630 -5.47 3.66 27.57
C LYS A 630 -6.86 4.27 27.69
N THR A 631 -6.99 5.33 28.47
CA THR A 631 -8.15 6.21 28.44
C THR A 631 -8.12 6.90 27.07
N PRO A 632 -9.26 7.07 26.38
CA PRO A 632 -9.38 8.12 25.38
C PRO A 632 -8.78 9.35 26.04
N VAL A 633 -7.72 9.86 25.43
CA VAL A 633 -6.83 10.85 26.02
C VAL A 633 -7.67 11.88 26.76
N ALA A 634 -7.25 12.35 27.94
CA ALA A 634 -7.80 13.57 28.53
C ALA A 634 -7.37 14.81 27.70
N SER A 635 -7.62 14.75 26.39
CA SER A 635 -7.84 15.83 25.45
C SER A 635 -9.32 15.79 25.10
N ASP A 636 -9.84 16.89 24.59
CA ASP A 636 -11.17 16.90 23.97
C ASP A 636 -11.25 15.99 22.71
N TRP A 637 -10.16 15.29 22.36
CA TRP A 637 -9.95 14.53 21.14
C TRP A 637 -9.73 13.02 21.37
N ASP A 638 -10.43 12.19 20.59
CA ASP A 638 -10.32 10.72 20.59
C ASP A 638 -9.24 10.24 19.61
N ALA A 639 -8.19 9.61 20.14
CA ALA A 639 -7.05 9.13 19.37
C ALA A 639 -7.33 7.94 18.44
N ASP A 640 -8.42 7.21 18.67
CA ASP A 640 -8.82 6.11 17.80
C ASP A 640 -9.74 6.56 16.66
N SER A 641 -10.13 7.85 16.65
CA SER A 641 -11.01 8.43 15.65
C SER A 641 -10.35 9.56 14.86
N VAL A 642 -9.66 10.50 15.52
CA VAL A 642 -9.02 11.66 14.88
C VAL A 642 -7.99 11.22 13.83
N GLY A 643 -8.05 11.81 12.64
CA GLY A 643 -7.05 11.59 11.59
C GLY A 643 -7.15 10.26 10.85
N HIS A 644 -8.05 9.36 11.25
CA HIS A 644 -8.27 8.07 10.56
C HIS A 644 -9.15 8.25 9.33
N TYR A 645 -8.62 8.94 8.31
CA TYR A 645 -9.35 9.29 7.09
C TYR A 645 -9.41 8.18 6.05
N VAL A 646 -8.62 7.12 6.18
CA VAL A 646 -8.63 5.98 5.25
C VAL A 646 -9.57 4.88 5.78
N SER A 647 -10.26 4.18 4.90
CA SER A 647 -11.01 2.97 5.22
C SER A 647 -10.97 2.01 4.03
N ALA A 648 -11.36 0.74 4.25
CA ALA A 648 -11.50 -0.20 3.13
C ALA A 648 -12.58 0.24 2.13
N ALA A 649 -13.56 1.03 2.56
CA ALA A 649 -14.72 1.42 1.76
C ALA A 649 -14.59 2.78 1.05
N ASN A 650 -13.58 3.61 1.37
CA ASN A 650 -13.35 4.89 0.70
C ASN A 650 -12.17 4.90 -0.29
N GLN A 651 -11.75 3.71 -0.73
CA GLN A 651 -10.60 3.58 -1.64
C GLN A 651 -10.83 4.22 -3.01
N THR A 652 -12.08 4.48 -3.42
CA THR A 652 -12.39 5.25 -4.66
C THR A 652 -12.23 6.76 -4.51
N ASN A 653 -12.20 7.28 -3.28
CA ASN A 653 -11.97 8.70 -2.94
C ASN A 653 -10.70 8.86 -2.07
N TYR A 654 -9.78 7.89 -2.16
CA TYR A 654 -8.58 7.80 -1.33
C TYR A 654 -7.71 9.06 -1.37
N LEU A 655 -7.71 9.79 -2.49
CA LEU A 655 -6.98 11.05 -2.66
C LEU A 655 -7.37 12.07 -1.61
N LEU A 656 -8.65 12.18 -1.26
CA LEU A 656 -9.11 13.09 -0.21
C LEU A 656 -8.52 12.68 1.14
N SER A 657 -8.62 11.39 1.49
CA SER A 657 -8.12 10.86 2.75
C SER A 657 -6.64 11.13 2.98
N HIS A 658 -5.81 11.01 1.94
CA HIS A 658 -4.35 11.25 2.01
C HIS A 658 -4.01 12.75 2.04
N LYS A 659 -4.90 13.61 1.50
CA LYS A 659 -4.75 15.07 1.54
C LYS A 659 -5.22 15.69 2.85
N MET A 660 -6.09 15.04 3.62
CA MET A 660 -6.60 15.59 4.88
C MET A 660 -5.50 15.89 5.90
N PRO A 661 -4.49 15.03 6.16
CA PRO A 661 -3.41 15.38 7.07
C PRO A 661 -2.62 16.61 6.61
N MET A 662 -2.38 16.76 5.31
CA MET A 662 -1.78 17.96 4.74
C MET A 662 -2.66 19.19 4.97
N PHE A 663 -3.97 19.09 4.72
CA PHE A 663 -4.93 20.17 4.99
C PHE A 663 -4.80 20.68 6.44
N TRP A 664 -4.88 19.76 7.41
CA TRP A 664 -4.79 20.10 8.83
C TRP A 664 -3.44 20.71 9.22
N LYS A 665 -2.36 20.26 8.58
CA LYS A 665 -1.02 20.79 8.80
C LYS A 665 -0.83 22.21 8.25
N LEU A 666 -1.47 22.53 7.13
CA LEU A 666 -1.26 23.78 6.39
C LEU A 666 -2.33 24.86 6.64
N LYS A 667 -3.50 24.49 7.21
CA LYS A 667 -4.69 25.35 7.38
C LYS A 667 -4.41 26.77 7.91
N ASP A 668 -3.48 26.93 8.85
CA ASP A 668 -3.21 28.22 9.52
C ASP A 668 -2.29 29.13 8.70
N THR A 669 -1.75 28.64 7.58
CA THR A 669 -0.70 29.31 6.80
C THR A 669 -1.11 29.66 5.38
N VAL A 670 -2.06 28.92 4.81
CA VAL A 670 -2.47 29.09 3.40
C VAL A 670 -3.26 30.38 3.16
N GLU A 671 -2.96 31.04 2.04
CA GLU A 671 -3.73 32.18 1.51
C GLU A 671 -4.56 31.80 0.27
N VAL A 672 -4.20 30.70 -0.41
CA VAL A 672 -4.87 30.20 -1.62
C VAL A 672 -5.21 28.70 -1.46
N VAL A 673 -6.46 28.31 -1.73
CA VAL A 673 -6.88 26.90 -1.73
C VAL A 673 -7.46 26.52 -3.08
N GLY A 674 -6.94 25.46 -3.70
CA GLY A 674 -7.51 24.88 -4.92
C GLY A 674 -8.50 23.75 -4.60
N LEU A 675 -9.73 23.80 -5.11
CA LEU A 675 -10.73 22.72 -5.00
C LEU A 675 -11.20 22.32 -6.40
N GLY A 676 -11.23 21.03 -6.70
CA GLY A 676 -11.58 20.58 -8.05
C GLY A 676 -11.49 19.09 -8.25
N ASN A 677 -11.75 18.65 -9.48
CA ASN A 677 -11.59 17.27 -9.91
C ASN A 677 -10.15 17.01 -10.42
N SER A 678 -9.97 16.00 -11.28
CA SER A 678 -8.70 15.59 -11.88
C SER A 678 -7.95 16.74 -12.59
N HIS A 679 -8.68 17.67 -13.22
CA HIS A 679 -8.11 18.84 -13.90
C HIS A 679 -7.35 19.75 -12.94
N LEU A 680 -7.91 20.04 -11.75
CA LEU A 680 -7.21 20.81 -10.72
C LEU A 680 -6.13 19.99 -10.02
N TRP A 681 -6.43 18.72 -9.74
CA TRP A 681 -5.49 17.79 -9.09
C TRP A 681 -4.15 17.73 -9.83
N ALA A 682 -4.18 17.60 -11.16
CA ALA A 682 -2.99 17.61 -12.02
C ALA A 682 -2.53 19.03 -12.42
N GLY A 683 -3.47 19.95 -12.64
CA GLY A 683 -3.22 21.24 -13.28
C GLY A 683 -2.79 22.38 -12.35
N PHE A 684 -3.03 22.30 -11.05
CA PHE A 684 -2.70 23.38 -10.10
C PHE A 684 -1.43 23.07 -9.29
N ALA A 685 -0.31 23.63 -9.73
CA ALA A 685 1.01 23.48 -9.13
C ALA A 685 1.19 24.39 -7.90
N ALA A 686 0.47 24.10 -6.82
CA ALA A 686 0.43 24.93 -5.60
C ALA A 686 1.81 25.38 -5.06
N PRO A 687 2.90 24.57 -5.08
CA PRO A 687 4.22 25.02 -4.65
C PRO A 687 4.85 26.16 -5.47
N GLU A 688 4.37 26.39 -6.70
CA GLU A 688 4.89 27.42 -7.62
C GLU A 688 4.18 28.78 -7.45
N MET A 689 3.16 28.85 -6.59
CA MET A 689 2.45 30.09 -6.29
C MET A 689 3.32 31.05 -5.48
N SER A 690 3.16 32.36 -5.72
CA SER A 690 3.88 33.39 -4.95
C SER A 690 3.34 33.57 -3.52
N LYS A 691 2.12 33.09 -3.27
CA LYS A 691 1.48 33.04 -1.96
C LYS A 691 1.40 31.60 -1.45
N PRO A 692 1.40 31.38 -0.13
CA PRO A 692 1.17 30.04 0.44
C PRO A 692 -0.13 29.44 -0.10
N ALA A 693 -0.03 28.29 -0.77
CA ALA A 693 -1.14 27.65 -1.46
C ALA A 693 -1.17 26.14 -1.21
N MET A 694 -2.36 25.55 -1.27
CA MET A 694 -2.54 24.09 -1.28
C MET A 694 -3.50 23.65 -2.39
N ASN A 695 -3.29 22.44 -2.91
CA ASN A 695 -4.13 21.79 -3.89
C ASN A 695 -4.95 20.67 -3.22
N MET A 696 -6.25 20.90 -3.06
CA MET A 696 -7.23 19.94 -2.54
C MET A 696 -8.11 19.34 -3.65
N GLY A 697 -7.61 19.28 -4.89
CA GLY A 697 -8.28 18.58 -5.99
C GLY A 697 -8.31 17.07 -5.75
N VAL A 698 -9.47 16.45 -5.90
CA VAL A 698 -9.72 15.02 -5.61
C VAL A 698 -10.61 14.40 -6.68
N VAL A 699 -10.51 13.10 -6.89
CA VAL A 699 -11.25 12.37 -7.92
C VAL A 699 -12.04 11.23 -7.28
N PRO A 700 -13.33 11.06 -7.61
CA PRO A 700 -14.19 12.00 -8.34
C PRO A 700 -14.66 13.17 -7.45
N CYS A 701 -14.83 14.37 -8.02
CA CYS A 701 -15.36 15.54 -7.29
C CYS A 701 -16.12 16.49 -8.22
N ASP A 702 -17.40 16.72 -7.95
CA ASP A 702 -18.24 17.73 -8.63
C ASP A 702 -18.40 19.00 -7.78
N MET A 703 -19.34 19.89 -8.12
CA MET A 703 -19.57 21.10 -7.32
C MET A 703 -20.17 20.80 -5.95
N HIS A 704 -20.86 19.67 -5.75
CA HIS A 704 -21.35 19.26 -4.44
C HIS A 704 -20.18 18.90 -3.51
N CYS A 705 -19.23 18.11 -4.01
CA CYS A 705 -17.99 17.78 -3.33
C CYS A 705 -17.17 19.04 -3.00
N MET A 706 -16.89 19.91 -3.98
CA MET A 706 -16.14 21.16 -3.77
C MET A 706 -16.82 22.09 -2.76
N HIS A 707 -18.15 22.25 -2.86
CA HIS A 707 -18.92 23.05 -1.92
C HIS A 707 -18.86 22.48 -0.50
N TYR A 708 -18.91 21.16 -0.33
CA TYR A 708 -18.78 20.50 0.96
C TYR A 708 -17.42 20.80 1.60
N LEU A 709 -16.32 20.61 0.85
CA LEU A 709 -14.96 20.88 1.34
C LEU A 709 -14.78 22.36 1.69
N PHE A 710 -15.27 23.26 0.85
CA PHE A 710 -15.21 24.69 1.13
C PHE A 710 -15.95 25.06 2.41
N LYS A 711 -17.21 24.64 2.53
CA LYS A 711 -18.09 25.03 3.63
C LYS A 711 -17.65 24.46 4.97
N ASN A 712 -17.29 23.18 5.01
CA ASN A 712 -17.05 22.48 6.27
C ASN A 712 -15.58 22.53 6.70
N TYR A 713 -14.63 22.64 5.77
CA TYR A 713 -13.21 22.65 6.09
C TYR A 713 -12.56 24.02 5.84
N VAL A 714 -12.62 24.55 4.62
CA VAL A 714 -11.89 25.79 4.28
C VAL A 714 -12.37 26.97 5.11
N LEU A 715 -13.68 27.21 5.18
CA LEU A 715 -14.25 28.33 5.94
C LEU A 715 -14.00 28.23 7.44
N ASN A 716 -14.09 27.02 8.01
CA ASN A 716 -13.96 26.81 9.45
C ASN A 716 -12.51 26.88 9.93
N HIS A 717 -11.55 26.52 9.07
CA HIS A 717 -10.20 26.19 9.55
C HIS A 717 -9.08 26.98 8.87
N CYS A 718 -9.34 27.69 7.78
CA CYS A 718 -8.30 28.41 7.04
C CYS A 718 -8.43 29.94 7.19
N PRO A 719 -8.04 30.52 8.34
CA PRO A 719 -8.32 31.93 8.68
C PRO A 719 -7.57 32.95 7.80
N LYS A 720 -6.58 32.51 7.01
CA LYS A 720 -5.78 33.39 6.14
C LYS A 720 -6.16 33.30 4.67
N VAL A 721 -7.10 32.44 4.30
CA VAL A 721 -7.50 32.25 2.90
C VAL A 721 -8.15 33.53 2.37
N LYS A 722 -7.68 33.97 1.21
CA LYS A 722 -8.22 35.12 0.46
C LYS A 722 -8.70 34.71 -0.92
N TYR A 723 -8.19 33.60 -1.44
CA TYR A 723 -8.46 33.13 -2.79
C TYR A 723 -8.82 31.64 -2.76
N VAL A 724 -9.90 31.29 -3.44
CA VAL A 724 -10.25 29.90 -3.75
C VAL A 724 -10.20 29.72 -5.25
N VAL A 725 -9.35 28.80 -5.71
CA VAL A 725 -9.27 28.40 -7.12
C VAL A 725 -10.17 27.19 -7.29
N LEU A 726 -11.25 27.32 -8.06
CA LEU A 726 -12.18 26.24 -8.36
C LEU A 726 -11.97 25.74 -9.78
N SER A 727 -11.91 24.43 -10.01
CA SER A 727 -12.10 23.92 -11.37
C SER A 727 -13.57 23.98 -11.77
N LEU A 728 -13.82 24.45 -12.99
CA LEU A 728 -15.14 24.49 -13.60
C LEU A 728 -15.25 23.37 -14.65
N ASP A 729 -15.22 22.13 -14.16
CA ASP A 729 -15.27 20.90 -14.96
C ASP A 729 -16.72 20.62 -15.36
N ILE A 730 -17.30 21.51 -16.16
CA ILE A 730 -18.74 21.54 -16.45
C ILE A 730 -19.26 20.26 -17.11
N ASP A 731 -18.40 19.53 -17.81
CA ASP A 731 -18.67 18.21 -18.38
C ASP A 731 -18.38 17.07 -17.41
N LEU A 732 -18.34 17.35 -16.10
CA LEU A 732 -18.34 16.39 -14.98
C LEU A 732 -19.40 16.75 -13.91
N TRP A 733 -20.18 17.81 -14.10
CA TRP A 733 -21.23 18.27 -13.16
C TRP A 733 -22.52 17.46 -13.31
N TYR A 734 -22.49 16.20 -12.87
CA TYR A 734 -23.63 15.29 -13.00
C TYR A 734 -24.13 14.83 -11.62
N ASN A 735 -25.12 15.51 -11.05
CA ASN A 735 -25.74 15.23 -9.74
C ASN A 735 -26.54 13.89 -9.66
N ILE A 736 -26.25 12.92 -10.51
CA ILE A 736 -26.87 11.57 -10.46
C ILE A 736 -25.85 10.47 -10.18
N ASP A 737 -24.58 10.84 -10.02
CA ASP A 737 -23.50 9.93 -9.74
C ASP A 737 -23.30 9.74 -8.23
N PRO A 738 -23.61 8.56 -7.65
CA PRO A 738 -23.40 8.31 -6.22
C PRO A 738 -21.93 8.43 -5.78
N ARG A 739 -20.97 8.50 -6.70
CA ARG A 739 -19.54 8.61 -6.39
C ARG A 739 -19.09 10.05 -6.15
N THR A 740 -19.76 11.03 -6.75
CA THR A 740 -19.50 12.45 -6.45
C THR A 740 -20.17 12.87 -5.15
N ASP A 741 -21.06 12.04 -4.59
CA ASP A 741 -21.51 12.18 -3.20
C ASP A 741 -20.34 11.95 -2.26
N ILE A 742 -19.81 13.05 -1.75
CA ILE A 742 -18.74 13.10 -0.77
C ILE A 742 -19.01 12.18 0.44
N ASN A 743 -20.27 11.98 0.84
CA ASN A 743 -20.61 11.12 1.99
C ASN A 743 -20.42 9.64 1.69
N ALA A 744 -20.81 9.20 0.49
CA ALA A 744 -20.49 7.87 0.00
C ALA A 744 -18.98 7.72 -0.18
N GLY A 745 -18.34 8.77 -0.71
CA GLY A 745 -16.90 8.84 -0.93
C GLY A 745 -16.06 8.70 0.34
N MET A 746 -16.50 9.24 1.48
CA MET A 746 -15.78 9.11 2.76
C MET A 746 -15.82 7.69 3.35
N GLY A 747 -16.69 6.80 2.83
CA GLY A 747 -16.69 5.36 3.09
C GLY A 747 -16.65 4.96 4.57
N GLY A 748 -17.32 5.74 5.42
CA GLY A 748 -17.40 5.47 6.86
C GLY A 748 -16.07 5.52 7.61
N ALA A 749 -15.04 6.17 7.08
CA ALA A 749 -13.78 6.34 7.80
C ALA A 749 -14.01 7.13 9.09
N LEU A 750 -13.37 6.67 10.17
CA LEU A 750 -13.62 7.19 11.51
C LEU A 750 -13.29 8.68 11.62
N GLY A 751 -12.21 9.14 10.96
CA GLY A 751 -11.83 10.55 10.96
C GLY A 751 -12.91 11.46 10.39
N PHE A 752 -13.49 11.12 9.25
CA PHE A 752 -14.57 11.92 8.66
C PHE A 752 -15.85 11.90 9.50
N ALA A 753 -16.22 10.73 10.05
CA ALA A 753 -17.37 10.62 10.94
C ALA A 753 -17.17 11.44 12.22
N TYR A 754 -15.94 11.46 12.73
CA TYR A 754 -15.55 12.20 13.92
C TYR A 754 -15.57 13.72 13.67
N ASP A 755 -15.05 14.18 12.53
CA ASP A 755 -15.15 15.59 12.12
C ASP A 755 -16.63 16.03 12.06
N GLN A 756 -17.49 15.22 11.44
CA GLN A 756 -18.93 15.49 11.34
C GLN A 756 -19.64 15.52 12.70
N SER A 757 -19.33 14.56 13.58
CA SER A 757 -19.97 14.49 14.91
C SER A 757 -19.58 15.65 15.82
N HIS A 758 -18.48 16.35 15.51
CA HIS A 758 -18.00 17.55 16.19
C HIS A 758 -18.31 18.82 15.41
N GLU A 759 -19.25 18.75 14.44
CA GLU A 759 -19.69 19.88 13.61
C GLU A 759 -18.52 20.60 12.90
N PHE A 760 -17.46 19.86 12.56
CA PHE A 760 -16.23 20.39 11.99
C PHE A 760 -15.61 21.52 12.84
N TYR A 761 -15.61 21.33 14.16
CA TYR A 761 -14.84 22.11 15.14
C TYR A 761 -14.95 23.64 14.94
N PRO A 762 -16.14 24.24 15.10
CA PRO A 762 -16.36 25.67 14.85
C PRO A 762 -15.48 26.59 15.72
N GLU A 763 -15.05 26.12 16.88
CA GLU A 763 -14.13 26.85 17.78
C GLU A 763 -12.64 26.65 17.44
N GLY A 764 -12.35 25.88 16.39
CA GLY A 764 -11.00 25.50 15.96
C GLY A 764 -10.48 24.22 16.63
N VAL A 765 -9.25 23.83 16.25
CA VAL A 765 -8.53 22.66 16.77
C VAL A 765 -7.14 23.09 17.28
N ASP A 766 -6.60 22.37 18.26
CA ASP A 766 -5.28 22.65 18.86
C ASP A 766 -4.13 21.89 18.19
N ASP A 767 -2.89 22.22 18.57
CA ASP A 767 -1.69 21.57 18.03
C ASP A 767 -1.67 20.05 18.26
N LYS A 768 -2.32 19.60 19.34
CA LYS A 768 -2.41 18.18 19.70
C LYS A 768 -3.31 17.42 18.73
N PHE A 769 -4.45 17.98 18.34
CA PHE A 769 -5.29 17.42 17.27
C PHE A 769 -4.48 17.24 15.99
N VAL A 770 -3.72 18.27 15.58
CA VAL A 770 -2.92 18.22 14.36
C VAL A 770 -1.80 17.18 14.48
N GLU A 771 -1.14 17.05 15.63
CA GLU A 771 -0.16 15.97 15.87
C GLU A 771 -0.80 14.59 15.72
N MET A 772 -1.99 14.37 16.28
CA MET A 772 -2.71 13.10 16.17
C MET A 772 -3.10 12.78 14.73
N VAL A 773 -3.56 13.77 13.97
CA VAL A 773 -3.82 13.63 12.54
C VAL A 773 -2.55 13.21 11.79
N MET A 774 -1.41 13.81 12.09
CA MET A 774 -0.14 13.52 11.42
C MET A 774 0.41 12.14 11.81
N ASP A 775 0.25 11.71 13.05
CA ASP A 775 0.65 10.36 13.49
C ASP A 775 -0.16 9.27 12.75
N ASN A 776 -1.43 9.56 12.42
CA ASN A 776 -2.33 8.67 11.68
C ASN A 776 -2.24 8.81 10.15
N ALA A 777 -1.43 9.75 9.64
CA ALA A 777 -1.26 9.94 8.19
C ALA A 777 -0.55 8.74 7.53
N SER A 778 -0.76 8.56 6.24
CA SER A 778 -0.04 7.57 5.43
C SER A 778 1.45 7.89 5.31
N ASP A 779 2.27 6.89 4.97
CA ASP A 779 3.74 7.03 4.94
C ASP A 779 4.23 7.99 3.83
N ASP A 780 3.42 8.23 2.80
CA ASP A 780 3.65 9.18 1.71
C ASP A 780 3.32 10.64 2.08
N ILE A 781 2.88 10.93 3.31
CA ILE A 781 2.49 12.28 3.72
C ILE A 781 3.60 13.31 3.52
N GLY A 782 4.87 12.89 3.60
CA GLY A 782 6.01 13.76 3.30
C GLY A 782 5.98 14.28 1.86
N GLU A 783 5.73 13.41 0.87
CA GLU A 783 5.64 13.78 -0.54
C GLU A 783 4.44 14.68 -0.81
N ILE A 784 3.30 14.38 -0.20
CA ILE A 784 2.07 15.18 -0.32
C ILE A 784 2.28 16.58 0.28
N LEU A 785 2.93 16.66 1.44
CA LEU A 785 3.29 17.93 2.07
C LEU A 785 4.26 18.72 1.19
N ASP A 786 5.33 18.10 0.68
CA ASP A 786 6.31 18.80 -0.16
C ASP A 786 5.69 19.31 -1.47
N ALA A 787 4.73 18.56 -2.03
CA ALA A 787 4.00 18.95 -3.22
C ALA A 787 2.81 19.90 -2.95
N HIS A 788 2.53 20.23 -1.68
CA HIS A 788 1.30 20.91 -1.26
C HIS A 788 0.03 20.31 -1.90
N GLY A 789 0.00 18.98 -2.06
CA GLY A 789 -1.13 18.21 -2.61
C GLY A 789 -1.22 18.20 -4.14
N TRP A 790 -0.27 18.81 -4.86
CA TRP A 790 -0.24 18.79 -6.32
C TRP A 790 0.26 17.44 -6.86
N HIS A 791 -0.47 16.86 -7.82
CA HIS A 791 0.03 15.73 -8.60
C HIS A 791 0.71 16.23 -9.88
N ALA A 792 2.04 16.15 -9.90
CA ALA A 792 2.81 16.54 -11.08
C ALA A 792 2.77 15.44 -12.15
N ALA A 793 1.74 15.46 -13.01
CA ALA A 793 1.58 14.52 -14.10
C ALA A 793 2.80 14.56 -15.06
N THR A 794 3.54 13.47 -15.18
CA THR A 794 4.80 13.43 -15.95
C THR A 794 4.68 12.74 -17.31
N GLU A 795 3.51 12.18 -17.61
CA GLU A 795 3.24 11.58 -18.89
C GLU A 795 3.10 12.73 -19.92
N ASN A 796 3.64 12.54 -21.12
CA ASN A 796 3.69 13.57 -22.16
C ASN A 796 3.03 13.01 -23.43
N LEU A 797 1.85 12.41 -23.29
CA LEU A 797 1.18 11.71 -24.39
C LEU A 797 0.64 12.69 -25.44
N GLY A 798 0.40 13.94 -25.04
CA GLY A 798 -0.15 14.95 -25.92
C GLY A 798 -1.68 14.94 -26.00
N TRP A 799 -2.23 16.01 -26.60
CA TRP A 799 -3.68 16.17 -26.80
C TRP A 799 -4.32 15.18 -27.77
N THR A 800 -3.54 14.56 -28.65
CA THR A 800 -4.00 13.68 -29.73
C THR A 800 -2.97 12.59 -29.98
N ASP A 801 -3.43 11.47 -30.53
CA ASP A 801 -2.58 10.40 -31.04
C ASP A 801 -1.74 10.84 -32.26
N GLU A 802 -0.96 9.89 -32.79
CA GLU A 802 -0.13 10.08 -33.98
C GLU A 802 -0.89 10.44 -35.26
N ASN A 803 -2.20 10.17 -35.31
CA ASN A 803 -3.09 10.51 -36.42
C ASN A 803 -3.77 11.88 -36.24
N GLY A 804 -3.48 12.59 -35.15
CA GLY A 804 -4.11 13.87 -34.82
C GLY A 804 -5.56 13.72 -34.34
N VAL A 805 -5.93 12.54 -33.86
CA VAL A 805 -7.23 12.20 -33.29
C VAL A 805 -7.12 12.10 -31.77
N SER A 806 -8.12 12.59 -31.05
CA SER A 806 -8.25 12.31 -29.62
C SER A 806 -9.31 11.25 -29.40
N VAL A 807 -8.98 10.23 -28.60
CA VAL A 807 -9.89 9.14 -28.30
C VAL A 807 -11.03 9.65 -27.42
N MET A 808 -12.28 9.41 -27.83
CA MET A 808 -13.44 9.56 -26.97
C MET A 808 -13.53 8.33 -26.07
N ASN A 809 -12.62 8.21 -25.10
CA ASN A 809 -12.68 7.15 -24.11
C ASN A 809 -13.54 7.61 -22.93
N GLY A 810 -14.58 6.83 -22.63
CA GLY A 810 -15.24 6.89 -21.34
C GLY A 810 -14.19 6.75 -20.24
N ASP A 811 -14.25 7.63 -19.26
CA ASP A 811 -13.34 7.56 -18.14
C ASP A 811 -13.66 6.30 -17.30
N SER A 812 -12.66 5.45 -17.02
CA SER A 812 -12.77 4.50 -15.91
C SER A 812 -12.58 5.23 -14.62
N THR A 813 -13.59 5.98 -14.20
CA THR A 813 -13.71 6.45 -12.81
C THR A 813 -13.97 5.28 -11.82
N TRP A 814 -13.57 4.04 -12.17
CA TRP A 814 -13.70 2.78 -11.41
C TRP A 814 -15.10 2.55 -10.83
N SER A 815 -16.11 2.66 -11.69
CA SER A 815 -17.44 3.05 -11.23
C SER A 815 -18.65 2.38 -11.84
N ASP A 816 -18.47 1.51 -12.82
CA ASP A 816 -19.59 1.07 -13.65
C ASP A 816 -20.40 -0.07 -13.01
N CYS A 817 -20.73 0.11 -11.72
CA CYS A 817 -21.58 -0.79 -10.97
C CYS A 817 -22.89 -0.09 -10.63
N LEU A 818 -24.00 -0.74 -11.04
CA LEU A 818 -25.39 -0.52 -10.62
C LEU A 818 -26.25 0.44 -11.46
N PHE A 819 -26.49 0.10 -12.74
CA PHE A 819 -27.80 0.38 -13.34
C PHE A 819 -28.54 -0.93 -13.63
N ASN A 820 -29.53 -1.18 -12.78
CA ASN A 820 -30.30 -2.41 -12.67
C ASN A 820 -31.42 -2.46 -13.72
N LYS A 821 -31.52 -3.60 -14.43
CA LYS A 821 -32.76 -4.32 -14.80
C LYS A 821 -33.89 -3.54 -15.47
N ASN A 822 -33.77 -3.31 -16.78
CA ASN A 822 -34.79 -3.60 -17.81
C ASN A 822 -34.59 -2.70 -19.02
N LEU A 823 -33.90 -3.17 -20.06
CA LEU A 823 -34.07 -2.56 -21.39
C LEU A 823 -33.91 -3.56 -22.55
N ALA A 824 -34.39 -4.79 -22.36
CA ALA A 824 -34.53 -5.77 -23.44
C ALA A 824 -35.64 -5.44 -24.46
N ASN A 825 -36.23 -4.23 -24.45
CA ASN A 825 -37.42 -3.90 -25.24
C ASN A 825 -37.27 -2.72 -26.21
N CYS A 826 -36.06 -2.23 -26.51
CA CYS A 826 -35.91 -1.07 -27.39
C CYS A 826 -35.03 -1.27 -28.63
N LEU A 827 -34.89 -2.48 -29.18
CA LEU A 827 -34.23 -2.67 -30.49
C LEU A 827 -34.79 -3.85 -31.32
N VAL A 828 -36.11 -3.92 -31.52
CA VAL A 828 -36.68 -4.72 -32.61
C VAL A 828 -37.72 -3.90 -33.38
N ASP A 829 -37.25 -3.44 -34.55
CA ASP A 829 -37.92 -3.26 -35.84
C ASP A 829 -39.33 -2.62 -35.90
N MET A 830 -39.43 -1.51 -36.63
CA MET A 830 -40.45 -1.39 -37.68
C MET A 830 -39.89 -0.52 -38.82
N ASP A 831 -39.41 -1.22 -39.84
CA ASP A 831 -39.32 -0.85 -41.25
C ASP A 831 -38.14 0.02 -41.73
N GLN A 832 -37.18 -0.70 -42.33
CA GLN A 832 -36.37 -0.38 -43.52
C GLN A 832 -34.97 0.25 -43.36
N ASN A 833 -34.00 -0.65 -43.61
CA ASN A 833 -32.80 -0.55 -44.45
C ASN A 833 -31.52 0.16 -43.95
N THR A 834 -30.57 -0.70 -43.57
CA THR A 834 -29.09 -0.61 -43.67
C THR A 834 -28.34 0.39 -42.79
N CYS A 835 -27.52 -0.13 -41.87
CA CYS A 835 -26.31 0.55 -41.40
C CYS A 835 -25.10 -0.30 -41.85
N LEU A 836 -24.46 0.10 -42.94
CA LEU A 836 -23.24 -0.49 -43.50
C LEU A 836 -22.09 0.49 -43.24
N SER A 837 -21.10 0.07 -42.45
CA SER A 837 -19.68 0.49 -42.41
C SER A 837 -19.28 1.98 -42.40
N THR A 838 -18.21 2.26 -41.64
CA THR A 838 -17.41 3.50 -41.53
C THR A 838 -18.13 4.69 -40.87
N TYR A 839 -17.99 4.83 -39.54
CA TYR A 839 -18.85 5.73 -38.76
C TYR A 839 -18.40 7.19 -38.72
N THR A 840 -19.27 8.04 -39.25
CA THR A 840 -19.47 9.46 -38.91
C THR A 840 -20.70 9.62 -37.99
N MET A 841 -20.50 10.25 -36.83
CA MET A 841 -21.36 11.07 -35.94
C MET A 841 -22.88 10.86 -35.69
N ASP A 842 -23.66 9.98 -36.32
CA ASP A 842 -25.14 10.03 -36.12
C ASP A 842 -25.78 8.96 -35.19
N VAL A 843 -25.03 7.99 -34.67
CA VAL A 843 -25.61 6.98 -33.74
C VAL A 843 -24.60 6.50 -32.70
N CYS A 844 -24.67 7.04 -31.48
CA CYS A 844 -24.11 6.40 -30.27
C CYS A 844 -25.20 6.28 -29.19
N VAL A 845 -25.45 5.04 -28.74
CA VAL A 845 -25.98 4.68 -27.40
C VAL A 845 -25.38 3.30 -27.05
N PRO A 846 -25.14 2.93 -25.75
CA PRO A 846 -26.25 2.56 -24.85
C PRO A 846 -26.18 3.13 -23.40
N ASP A 847 -27.36 3.55 -22.91
CA ASP A 847 -28.01 3.15 -21.65
C ASP A 847 -27.62 3.74 -20.27
N THR A 848 -27.41 5.05 -20.19
CA THR A 848 -27.86 5.83 -19.01
C THR A 848 -28.62 7.06 -19.50
N ASN A 849 -29.60 7.57 -18.73
CA ASN A 849 -30.29 8.84 -19.03
C ASN A 849 -29.30 10.01 -19.26
N LEU A 850 -28.05 9.87 -18.80
CA LEU A 850 -26.94 10.80 -18.95
C LEU A 850 -26.45 10.90 -20.41
N ASN A 851 -26.20 9.77 -21.09
CA ASN A 851 -25.75 9.76 -22.49
C ASN A 851 -26.87 10.13 -23.48
N MET A 852 -28.14 9.88 -23.12
CA MET A 852 -29.28 10.36 -23.91
C MET A 852 -29.39 11.88 -23.90
N CYS A 853 -29.08 12.54 -22.78
CA CYS A 853 -29.18 14.00 -22.69
C CYS A 853 -28.06 14.73 -23.46
N LEU A 854 -26.86 14.16 -23.45
CA LEU A 854 -25.70 14.75 -24.11
C LEU A 854 -25.62 14.41 -25.60
N ALA A 855 -26.21 13.31 -26.08
CA ALA A 855 -26.15 12.97 -27.50
C ALA A 855 -27.43 13.29 -28.30
N LYS A 856 -28.63 13.40 -27.69
CA LYS A 856 -29.90 13.50 -28.44
C LYS A 856 -31.00 14.43 -27.90
N SER A 857 -30.90 15.00 -26.69
CA SER A 857 -31.98 15.84 -26.10
C SER A 857 -31.79 17.35 -26.28
N GLU A 858 -32.90 18.10 -26.24
CA GLU A 858 -32.92 19.58 -26.18
C GLU A 858 -32.42 20.07 -24.82
N LEU A 859 -31.68 21.20 -24.77
CA LEU A 859 -31.06 21.76 -23.55
C LEU A 859 -32.02 21.81 -22.36
N ASN A 860 -33.28 22.18 -22.59
CA ASN A 860 -34.32 22.29 -21.56
C ASN A 860 -34.65 20.96 -20.85
N GLN A 861 -34.35 19.82 -21.47
CA GLN A 861 -34.52 18.49 -20.86
C GLN A 861 -33.31 18.09 -20.00
N CYS A 862 -32.14 18.73 -20.21
CA CYS A 862 -30.89 18.42 -19.52
C CYS A 862 -30.52 19.39 -18.40
N LEU A 863 -31.05 20.63 -18.44
CA LEU A 863 -30.77 21.66 -17.42
C LEU A 863 -31.09 21.22 -15.98
N ALA A 864 -32.07 20.34 -15.79
CA ALA A 864 -32.41 19.80 -14.47
C ALA A 864 -31.30 18.93 -13.85
N ILE A 865 -30.37 18.40 -14.66
CA ILE A 865 -29.24 17.59 -14.20
C ILE A 865 -28.13 18.48 -13.64
N PHE A 866 -27.87 19.62 -14.28
CA PHE A 866 -26.78 20.55 -13.95
C PHE A 866 -27.19 21.65 -12.95
N SER A 867 -28.49 21.86 -12.74
CA SER A 867 -28.98 22.96 -11.89
C SER A 867 -28.49 22.85 -10.44
N GLY A 868 -28.30 21.63 -9.93
CA GLY A 868 -27.75 21.39 -8.59
C GLY A 868 -26.34 21.96 -8.42
N ASP A 869 -25.45 21.70 -9.39
CA ASP A 869 -24.07 22.16 -9.37
C ASP A 869 -23.97 23.70 -9.50
N VAL A 870 -24.76 24.30 -10.39
CA VAL A 870 -24.80 25.77 -10.54
C VAL A 870 -25.29 26.44 -9.25
N ASP A 871 -26.31 25.87 -8.60
CA ASP A 871 -26.79 26.38 -7.31
C ASP A 871 -25.74 26.24 -6.20
N LYS A 872 -24.96 25.15 -6.20
CA LYS A 872 -23.83 24.96 -5.29
C LYS A 872 -22.71 25.97 -5.55
N LEU A 873 -22.40 26.27 -6.81
CA LEU A 873 -21.46 27.34 -7.17
C LEU A 873 -21.95 28.71 -6.67
N ARG A 874 -23.23 29.04 -6.87
CA ARG A 874 -23.83 30.30 -6.37
C ARG A 874 -23.73 30.40 -4.84
N GLU A 875 -24.04 29.30 -4.14
CA GLU A 875 -23.93 29.24 -2.67
C GLU A 875 -22.48 29.43 -2.21
N LEU A 876 -21.51 28.76 -2.86
CA LEU A 876 -20.08 28.88 -2.57
C LEU A 876 -19.59 30.33 -2.76
N VAL A 877 -19.89 30.94 -3.90
CA VAL A 877 -19.51 32.34 -4.20
C VAL A 877 -20.10 33.30 -3.17
N ARG A 878 -21.36 33.11 -2.77
CA ARG A 878 -22.01 33.90 -1.71
C ARG A 878 -21.29 33.75 -0.37
N LEU A 879 -21.03 32.52 0.07
CA LEU A 879 -20.34 32.24 1.33
C LEU A 879 -18.91 32.80 1.32
N ALA A 880 -18.20 32.70 0.20
CA ALA A 880 -16.89 33.30 0.03
C ALA A 880 -16.96 34.84 0.18
N LYS A 881 -17.97 35.48 -0.40
CA LYS A 881 -18.15 36.93 -0.31
C LYS A 881 -18.37 37.40 1.13
N GLU A 882 -19.16 36.63 1.89
CA GLU A 882 -19.45 36.90 3.31
C GLU A 882 -18.19 36.83 4.18
N ASN A 883 -17.14 36.15 3.71
CA ASN A 883 -15.87 35.98 4.39
C ASN A 883 -14.70 36.71 3.71
N ASP A 884 -14.98 37.67 2.82
CA ASP A 884 -13.96 38.45 2.08
C ASP A 884 -12.99 37.59 1.24
N ILE A 885 -13.50 36.46 0.72
CA ILE A 885 -12.76 35.54 -0.14
C ILE A 885 -13.17 35.75 -1.59
N THR A 886 -12.16 35.84 -2.47
CA THR A 886 -12.34 35.87 -3.93
C THR A 886 -12.28 34.46 -4.51
N VAL A 887 -13.27 34.11 -5.31
CA VAL A 887 -13.35 32.82 -6.01
C VAL A 887 -12.86 33.00 -7.45
N ILE A 888 -11.92 32.16 -7.88
CA ILE A 888 -11.39 32.11 -9.23
C ILE A 888 -11.82 30.79 -9.85
N GLY A 889 -12.84 30.82 -10.72
CA GLY A 889 -13.29 29.66 -11.47
C GLY A 889 -12.43 29.46 -12.72
N VAL A 890 -11.74 28.34 -12.82
CA VAL A 890 -10.80 28.01 -13.90
C VAL A 890 -11.38 26.90 -14.76
N MET A 891 -11.50 27.14 -16.07
CA MET A 891 -11.80 26.08 -17.04
C MET A 891 -10.48 25.62 -17.63
N PHE A 892 -10.00 24.45 -17.21
CA PHE A 892 -8.70 23.94 -17.61
C PHE A 892 -8.67 23.58 -19.12
N PRO A 893 -7.52 23.73 -19.79
CA PRO A 893 -7.35 23.31 -21.18
C PRO A 893 -7.58 21.81 -21.35
N ILE A 894 -8.35 21.46 -22.38
CA ILE A 894 -8.59 20.09 -22.85
C ILE A 894 -8.36 20.03 -24.37
N SER A 895 -8.21 18.84 -24.94
CA SER A 895 -7.78 18.67 -26.33
C SER A 895 -8.54 19.56 -27.34
N PRO A 896 -7.83 20.41 -28.11
CA PRO A 896 -8.44 21.20 -29.19
C PRO A 896 -9.16 20.36 -30.25
N TYR A 897 -8.89 19.05 -30.30
CA TYR A 897 -9.55 18.11 -31.20
C TYR A 897 -11.07 18.14 -31.06
N TYR A 898 -11.61 18.32 -29.84
CA TYR A 898 -13.06 18.29 -29.59
C TYR A 898 -13.85 19.40 -30.31
N LYS A 899 -13.17 20.45 -30.82
CA LYS A 899 -13.82 21.40 -31.75
C LYS A 899 -14.41 20.73 -32.99
N LYS A 900 -13.75 19.67 -33.46
CA LYS A 900 -14.11 18.98 -34.70
C LYS A 900 -15.19 17.92 -34.48
N THR A 901 -15.45 17.54 -33.23
CA THR A 901 -16.37 16.44 -32.86
C THR A 901 -17.78 16.91 -32.52
N GLY A 902 -18.00 18.22 -32.31
CA GLY A 902 -19.27 18.73 -31.80
C GLY A 902 -19.46 18.54 -30.28
N THR A 903 -18.51 17.89 -29.59
CA THR A 903 -18.47 17.76 -28.13
C THR A 903 -17.55 18.81 -27.50
N TYR A 904 -17.80 19.15 -26.24
CA TYR A 904 -17.00 20.09 -25.46
C TYR A 904 -15.69 19.43 -25.03
N GLY A 905 -15.80 18.22 -24.47
CA GLY A 905 -14.68 17.38 -24.06
C GLY A 905 -14.96 15.90 -24.29
N ARG A 906 -14.12 15.05 -23.69
CA ARG A 906 -14.18 13.58 -23.82
C ARG A 906 -15.44 12.95 -23.21
N HIS A 907 -16.06 13.64 -22.24
CA HIS A 907 -17.25 13.16 -21.53
C HIS A 907 -18.56 13.34 -22.32
N GLY A 908 -18.47 13.78 -23.58
CA GLY A 908 -19.59 13.75 -24.51
C GLY A 908 -20.57 14.92 -24.39
N MET A 909 -20.34 15.90 -23.51
CA MET A 909 -21.17 17.10 -23.44
C MET A 909 -21.17 17.84 -24.79
N ARG A 910 -22.35 18.23 -25.32
CA ARG A 910 -22.41 19.02 -26.56
C ARG A 910 -21.81 20.40 -26.35
N ARG A 911 -21.11 20.92 -27.35
CA ARG A 911 -20.57 22.30 -27.31
C ARG A 911 -21.66 23.36 -27.12
N SER A 912 -22.85 23.15 -27.69
CA SER A 912 -23.98 24.06 -27.51
C SER A 912 -24.50 24.09 -26.07
N HIS A 913 -24.48 22.95 -25.37
CA HIS A 913 -24.87 22.87 -23.97
C HIS A 913 -23.80 23.49 -23.07
N ALA A 914 -22.53 23.16 -23.30
CA ALA A 914 -21.40 23.80 -22.63
C ALA A 914 -21.44 25.32 -22.76
N LYS A 915 -21.72 25.84 -23.96
CA LYS A 915 -21.84 27.29 -24.20
C LYS A 915 -22.95 27.93 -23.36
N ALA A 916 -24.13 27.33 -23.31
CA ALA A 916 -25.23 27.85 -22.51
C ALA A 916 -24.91 27.86 -21.01
N LEU A 917 -24.28 26.79 -20.50
CA LEU A 917 -23.89 26.69 -19.10
C LEU A 917 -22.75 27.67 -18.75
N ILE A 918 -21.76 27.82 -19.62
CA ILE A 918 -20.69 28.82 -19.47
C ILE A 918 -21.28 30.22 -19.46
N ASP A 919 -22.22 30.55 -20.34
CA ASP A 919 -22.90 31.85 -20.36
C ASP A 919 -23.66 32.14 -19.06
N GLU A 920 -24.29 31.12 -18.47
CA GLU A 920 -24.96 31.22 -17.18
C GLU A 920 -23.96 31.48 -16.03
N ILE A 921 -22.81 30.80 -16.04
CA ILE A 921 -21.74 30.99 -15.05
C ILE A 921 -21.08 32.37 -15.23
N GLU A 922 -20.82 32.80 -16.47
CA GLU A 922 -20.26 34.11 -16.80
C GLU A 922 -21.19 35.26 -16.37
N ALA A 923 -22.51 35.07 -16.44
CA ALA A 923 -23.47 36.04 -15.93
C ALA A 923 -23.34 36.30 -14.42
N MET A 924 -22.67 35.42 -13.66
CA MET A 924 -22.37 35.64 -12.22
C MET A 924 -21.22 36.63 -11.99
N THR A 925 -20.49 37.02 -13.03
CA THR A 925 -19.32 37.91 -12.97
C THR A 925 -19.70 39.40 -13.16
N GLU A 926 -20.58 39.92 -12.30
CA GLU A 926 -20.97 41.34 -12.34
C GLU A 926 -19.95 42.29 -11.68
N SER A 927 -20.01 43.58 -12.01
CA SER A 927 -19.22 44.62 -11.33
C SER A 927 -19.54 44.64 -9.82
N LYS A 928 -18.55 44.29 -8.98
CA LYS A 928 -18.62 44.04 -7.52
C LYS A 928 -18.89 42.58 -7.08
N SER A 929 -18.79 41.62 -8.00
CA SER A 929 -18.70 40.20 -7.67
C SER A 929 -17.31 39.87 -7.10
N ASN A 930 -17.26 38.93 -6.14
CA ASN A 930 -16.02 38.30 -5.68
C ASN A 930 -15.67 37.05 -6.50
N PHE A 931 -16.35 36.84 -7.64
CA PHE A 931 -16.13 35.71 -8.53
C PHE A 931 -15.52 36.17 -9.86
N VAL A 932 -14.41 35.53 -10.24
CA VAL A 932 -13.65 35.78 -11.46
C VAL A 932 -13.55 34.48 -12.24
N ILE A 933 -13.80 34.52 -13.54
CA ILE A 933 -13.65 33.36 -14.42
C ILE A 933 -12.37 33.49 -15.24
N MET A 934 -11.64 32.39 -15.33
CA MET A 934 -10.43 32.22 -16.13
C MET A 934 -10.66 31.04 -17.09
N ASN A 935 -11.16 31.35 -18.28
CA ASN A 935 -11.47 30.35 -19.31
C ASN A 935 -10.21 30.03 -20.14
N GLU A 936 -9.35 29.18 -19.60
CA GLU A 936 -8.09 28.77 -20.24
C GLU A 936 -8.29 27.68 -21.29
N ASN A 937 -9.43 26.98 -21.26
CA ASN A 937 -9.85 26.10 -22.35
C ASN A 937 -10.13 26.88 -23.63
N ASN A 938 -10.77 28.05 -23.51
CA ASN A 938 -11.19 28.90 -24.63
C ASN A 938 -11.92 28.08 -25.72
N PHE A 939 -12.79 27.14 -25.33
CA PHE A 939 -13.48 26.23 -26.25
C PHE A 939 -12.52 25.44 -27.18
N GLY A 940 -11.30 25.18 -26.71
CA GLY A 940 -10.18 24.55 -27.39
C GLY A 940 -9.27 25.52 -28.18
N ASP A 941 -9.57 26.82 -28.27
CA ASP A 941 -8.74 27.87 -28.94
C ASP A 941 -7.62 28.38 -28.02
N HIS A 942 -7.14 27.54 -27.13
CA HIS A 942 -6.12 27.86 -26.15
C HIS A 942 -4.70 27.71 -26.72
N ASP A 943 -3.72 28.31 -26.05
CA ASP A 943 -2.31 28.31 -26.47
C ASP A 943 -1.46 27.24 -25.77
N TYR A 944 -2.09 26.20 -25.23
CA TYR A 944 -1.40 25.03 -24.69
C TYR A 944 -1.09 24.04 -25.81
N SER A 945 0.17 23.98 -26.22
CA SER A 945 0.64 23.03 -27.23
C SER A 945 0.49 21.59 -26.75
N THR A 946 0.49 20.64 -27.69
CA THR A 946 0.47 19.19 -27.40
C THR A 946 1.56 18.78 -26.40
N SER A 947 2.73 19.42 -26.42
CA SER A 947 3.82 19.15 -25.48
C SER A 947 3.54 19.55 -24.02
N LEU A 948 2.42 20.24 -23.74
CA LEU A 948 1.99 20.66 -22.40
C LEU A 948 0.85 19.78 -21.87
N ALA A 949 0.48 18.74 -22.61
CA ALA A 949 -0.63 17.85 -22.29
C ALA A 949 -0.11 16.50 -21.80
N ASN A 950 -0.68 16.03 -20.70
CA ASN A 950 -0.48 14.68 -20.20
C ASN A 950 -1.21 13.68 -21.09
N ASP A 951 -2.45 14.00 -21.41
CA ASP A 951 -3.35 13.24 -22.28
C ASP A 951 -4.38 14.20 -22.92
N ALA A 952 -5.47 13.66 -23.46
CA ALA A 952 -6.54 14.41 -24.10
C ALA A 952 -7.29 15.41 -23.19
N ASP A 953 -7.19 15.26 -21.88
CA ASP A 953 -8.04 15.91 -20.89
C ASP A 953 -7.23 16.60 -19.77
N HIS A 954 -5.97 16.20 -19.57
CA HIS A 954 -5.12 16.71 -18.50
C HIS A 954 -3.87 17.40 -19.02
N LEU A 955 -3.45 18.44 -18.29
CA LEU A 955 -2.13 19.07 -18.45
C LEU A 955 -1.04 18.18 -17.84
N ASN A 956 0.15 18.18 -18.45
CA ASN A 956 1.35 17.63 -17.82
C ASN A 956 1.95 18.65 -16.84
N LYS A 957 3.05 18.27 -16.19
CA LYS A 957 3.79 19.09 -15.23
C LYS A 957 4.12 20.50 -15.74
N ASP A 958 4.52 20.64 -17.01
CA ASP A 958 4.90 21.93 -17.58
C ASP A 958 3.66 22.76 -17.95
N GLY A 959 2.61 22.12 -18.44
CA GLY A 959 1.30 22.74 -18.65
C GLY A 959 0.70 23.27 -17.35
N ALA A 960 0.75 22.47 -16.28
CA ALA A 960 0.30 22.83 -14.94
C ALA A 960 1.06 24.06 -14.40
N LYS A 961 2.39 24.11 -14.58
CA LYS A 961 3.18 25.30 -14.23
C LYS A 961 2.75 26.54 -15.01
N LYS A 962 2.46 26.40 -16.31
CA LYS A 962 2.00 27.50 -17.16
C LYS A 962 0.67 28.08 -16.67
N ILE A 963 -0.35 27.25 -16.43
CA ILE A 963 -1.65 27.73 -15.96
C ILE A 963 -1.55 28.30 -14.53
N THR A 964 -0.76 27.68 -13.67
CA THR A 964 -0.51 28.16 -12.30
C THR A 964 0.12 29.55 -12.30
N ALA A 965 1.11 29.80 -13.17
CA ALA A 965 1.71 31.12 -13.32
C ALA A 965 0.66 32.19 -13.73
N ARG A 966 -0.28 31.84 -14.61
CA ARG A 966 -1.38 32.74 -15.01
C ARG A 966 -2.36 32.99 -13.86
N ILE A 967 -2.69 31.98 -13.07
CA ILE A 967 -3.51 32.14 -11.85
C ILE A 967 -2.80 33.08 -10.86
N ASP A 968 -1.50 32.90 -10.66
CA ASP A 968 -0.68 33.75 -9.77
C ASP A 968 -0.60 35.20 -10.27
N GLU A 969 -0.46 35.43 -11.57
CA GLU A 969 -0.53 36.76 -12.19
C GLU A 969 -1.90 37.42 -12.00
N LEU A 970 -2.99 36.65 -12.18
CA LEU A 970 -4.34 37.12 -11.93
C LEU A 970 -4.50 37.55 -10.46
N ILE A 971 -4.09 36.72 -9.51
CA ILE A 971 -4.12 37.04 -8.07
C ILE A 971 -3.32 38.31 -7.76
N LYS A 972 -2.11 38.45 -8.30
CA LYS A 972 -1.31 39.68 -8.16
C LYS A 972 -2.02 40.91 -8.70
N SER A 973 -2.74 40.76 -9.81
CA SER A 973 -3.53 41.86 -10.39
C SER A 973 -4.73 42.25 -9.52
N LEU A 974 -5.36 41.29 -8.84
CA LEU A 974 -6.49 41.51 -7.94
C LEU A 974 -6.02 42.18 -6.64
N ASP A 975 -4.91 41.73 -6.07
CA ASP A 975 -4.22 42.40 -4.95
C ASP A 975 -3.84 43.85 -5.30
N GLY A 976 -3.43 44.10 -6.55
CA GLY A 976 -3.08 45.44 -7.03
C GLY A 976 -4.27 46.38 -7.22
N LYS A 977 -5.49 45.85 -7.37
CA LYS A 977 -6.75 46.63 -7.49
C LYS A 977 -7.41 46.94 -6.14
N SER A 978 -7.00 46.28 -5.06
CA SER A 978 -7.53 46.51 -3.70
C SER A 978 -6.77 47.59 -2.91
N LYS A 979 -5.70 48.16 -3.49
CA LYS A 979 -5.00 49.37 -3.02
C LYS A 979 -5.43 50.58 -3.82
#